data_AF-G8ZVR8-F1
#
_entry.id   AF-G8ZVR8-F1
#
_cell.length_a   1.000
_cell.length_b   1.000
_cell.length_c   1.000
_cell.angle_alpha   90.00
_cell.angle_beta   90.00
_cell.angle_gamma   90.00
#
_symmetry.space_group_name_H-M   'P 1'
#
loop_
_entity.id
_entity.type
_entity.pdbx_description
1 polymer ?
#
loop_
_entity_poly.entity_id
_entity_poly.type
_entity_poly.pdbx_seq_one_letter_code
_entity_poly.pdbx_strand_id
1 'polypeptide(L)'
;MKFGEQLNRSLIRQYSYYYICYDDLKNDLEENLGRNNGNWSQELETEFLESLEVELDKVYTFCKVKHGEVVRRVEEAQAQVQHTVRSLDSNMPATELDFDMLEEELSDIIADVHDIAKFSRLNYTGFQKIIKKHDKKTKFILKPVFQIRLDAKPFFKDNYDELVQKISQLYDIVRTRGKPIKGDSSAGGKQQNFVRQTTKYWVHPDNITELKLIVLKHLPVLVFNANKEFEQEDSAITSIYYDNEDLDLYYGRLRKDEGAEAHRLRWYGGMGSDTIFVERKTHREDWTGEKSVKARFAIKERNVNDFTSGKFTVEQAFAKMRKEGKKSIKEIENLEALAIEIQYTMLKKKLRPVVRSFYNRTAFQLPGDARVRISLDTELTMVREDNFDGFDRTKGNWRRTDIGVDWPFNQLDEKDVCRFPYAVLEVKLQTQLGQEPPEWIRELVGSHLVEPVPKFSKFIHGVATLLNDKVESIPFWLPQMGVDIKKPAIKSNINITRPERDDDDDDDYDDDDDEDAALVEAMGATGNSLDIEERAGNYGSIENRADASQQDNEGRSSNAKYYQRRINTSGNSVMKWYYKALYQLDHYLNGDQISKVPKGTVFDSQVVAPPGKTICVPVRVEPKVYFATERTFLSWLSIALILGGVATTLVTYGSRTTMIVSTGFFITALATIIHAIITYATRVVNIRLKRAVDYEDKLGPPMICTFLMLSIFFSFFCNLVW
;
A
#
# COMPACT_ATOMS: atom_id res chain seq x y z
N MET A 1 15.91 -5.79 20.94
CA MET A 1 16.43 -7.15 21.24
C MET A 1 17.93 -7.21 20.99
N LYS A 2 18.67 -7.99 21.79
CA LYS A 2 20.09 -8.29 21.52
C LYS A 2 20.16 -9.19 20.29
N PHE A 3 21.13 -8.95 19.40
CA PHE A 3 21.20 -9.71 18.15
C PHE A 3 21.47 -11.21 18.33
N GLY A 4 22.26 -11.62 19.34
CA GLY A 4 22.49 -13.04 19.62
C GLY A 4 21.19 -13.80 19.92
N GLU A 5 20.29 -13.21 20.72
CA GLU A 5 18.95 -13.80 20.99
C GLU A 5 18.09 -13.85 19.72
N GLN A 6 18.19 -12.84 18.86
CA GLN A 6 17.48 -12.83 17.57
C GLN A 6 18.02 -13.92 16.63
N LEU A 7 19.34 -14.10 16.57
CA LEU A 7 19.99 -15.12 15.76
C LEU A 7 19.56 -16.52 16.23
N ASN A 8 19.63 -16.79 17.53
CA ASN A 8 19.23 -18.09 18.11
C ASN A 8 17.74 -18.42 17.91
N ARG A 9 16.86 -17.41 17.88
CA ARG A 9 15.43 -17.61 17.61
C ARG A 9 15.11 -17.82 16.13
N SER A 10 15.92 -17.26 15.23
CA SER A 10 15.61 -17.21 13.79
C SER A 10 16.44 -18.15 12.92
N LEU A 11 17.53 -18.71 13.46
CA LEU A 11 18.39 -19.65 12.76
C LEU A 11 17.66 -20.95 12.43
N ILE A 12 18.13 -21.59 11.36
CA ILE A 12 17.67 -22.91 10.93
C ILE A 12 18.47 -23.94 11.72
N ARG A 13 17.80 -24.74 12.55
CA ARG A 13 18.46 -25.69 13.46
C ARG A 13 19.40 -26.66 12.74
N GLN A 14 19.01 -27.13 11.56
CA GLN A 14 19.82 -28.03 10.73
C GLN A 14 21.18 -27.43 10.34
N TYR A 15 21.27 -26.10 10.23
CA TYR A 15 22.49 -25.40 9.80
C TYR A 15 23.21 -24.72 10.96
N SER A 16 22.84 -25.01 12.22
CA SER A 16 23.32 -24.27 13.40
C SER A 16 24.83 -24.13 13.48
N TYR A 17 25.59 -25.17 13.09
CA TYR A 17 27.06 -25.15 13.11
C TYR A 17 27.67 -24.19 12.08
N TYR A 18 27.03 -24.04 10.92
CA TYR A 18 27.52 -23.22 9.82
C TYR A 18 27.24 -21.74 9.99
N TYR A 19 26.34 -21.37 10.91
CA TYR A 19 26.10 -19.96 11.24
C TYR A 19 27.34 -19.32 11.88
N ILE A 20 27.42 -17.99 11.76
CA ILE A 20 28.41 -17.18 12.44
C ILE A 20 28.31 -17.37 13.96
N CYS A 21 29.43 -17.68 14.60
CA CYS A 21 29.54 -17.80 16.05
C CYS A 21 29.56 -16.40 16.72
N TYR A 22 28.45 -15.66 16.59
CA TYR A 22 28.35 -14.27 17.03
C TYR A 22 28.59 -14.09 18.53
N ASP A 23 28.09 -15.01 19.35
CA ASP A 23 28.26 -14.93 20.80
C ASP A 23 29.72 -15.19 21.22
N ASP A 24 30.42 -16.11 20.55
CA ASP A 24 31.84 -16.37 20.80
C ASP A 24 32.70 -15.18 20.40
N LEU A 25 32.51 -14.62 19.20
CA LEU A 25 33.20 -13.39 18.75
C LEU A 25 32.91 -12.21 19.69
N LYS A 26 31.68 -12.13 20.21
CA LYS A 26 31.29 -11.09 21.16
C LYS A 26 31.98 -11.26 22.52
N ASN A 27 32.09 -12.50 23.00
CA ASN A 27 32.73 -12.82 24.27
C ASN A 27 34.24 -12.60 24.16
N ASP A 28 34.86 -13.00 23.05
CA ASP A 28 36.27 -12.75 22.75
C ASP A 28 36.62 -11.24 22.81
N LEU A 29 35.81 -10.40 22.17
CA LEU A 29 35.93 -8.93 22.30
C LEU A 29 35.81 -8.44 23.75
N GLU A 30 34.87 -8.99 24.51
CA GLU A 30 34.58 -8.56 25.90
C GLU A 30 35.68 -9.02 26.87
N GLU A 31 36.18 -10.23 26.73
CA GLU A 31 37.25 -10.80 27.54
C GLU A 31 38.59 -10.12 27.26
N ASN A 32 38.96 -9.92 25.98
CA ASN A 32 40.24 -9.31 25.63
C ASN A 32 40.30 -7.83 26.04
N LEU A 33 39.19 -7.11 25.98
CA LEU A 33 39.09 -5.76 26.56
C LEU A 33 39.17 -5.79 28.09
N GLY A 34 38.54 -6.77 28.73
CA GLY A 34 38.59 -6.94 30.19
C GLY A 34 40.00 -7.22 30.71
N ARG A 35 40.75 -8.09 30.03
CA ARG A 35 42.12 -8.49 30.39
C ARG A 35 43.13 -7.33 30.23
N ASN A 36 42.89 -6.42 29.29
CA ASN A 36 43.80 -5.32 28.95
C ASN A 36 43.36 -3.94 29.48
N ASN A 37 42.56 -3.91 30.55
CA ASN A 37 42.04 -2.69 31.17
C ASN A 37 41.35 -1.73 30.19
N GLY A 38 40.70 -2.27 29.15
CA GLY A 38 40.00 -1.50 28.12
C GLY A 38 40.87 -1.00 26.96
N ASN A 39 42.15 -1.37 26.90
CA ASN A 39 43.03 -1.05 25.77
C ASN A 39 43.06 -2.19 24.74
N TRP A 40 42.89 -1.84 23.46
CA TRP A 40 42.96 -2.77 22.34
C TRP A 40 44.30 -2.60 21.60
N SER A 41 45.07 -3.68 21.45
CA SER A 41 46.40 -3.68 20.83
C SER A 41 46.33 -4.16 19.37
N GLN A 42 47.41 -3.94 18.62
CA GLN A 42 47.52 -4.44 17.24
C GLN A 42 47.53 -5.98 17.16
N GLU A 43 48.09 -6.66 18.17
CA GLU A 43 48.10 -8.13 18.24
C GLU A 43 46.68 -8.69 18.41
N LEU A 44 45.86 -8.06 19.27
CA LEU A 44 44.45 -8.44 19.44
C LEU A 44 43.62 -8.15 18.19
N GLU A 45 43.93 -7.07 17.47
CA GLU A 45 43.29 -6.77 16.18
C GLU A 45 43.57 -7.88 15.16
N THR A 46 44.81 -8.38 15.10
CA THR A 46 45.17 -9.48 14.19
C THR A 46 44.48 -10.79 14.58
N GLU A 47 44.45 -11.14 15.86
CA GLU A 47 43.80 -12.37 16.36
C GLU A 47 42.28 -12.34 16.11
N PHE A 48 41.64 -11.19 16.33
CA PHE A 48 40.22 -11.01 16.06
C PHE A 48 39.91 -11.05 14.55
N LEU A 49 40.77 -10.46 13.72
CA LEU A 49 40.68 -10.54 12.26
C LEU A 49 40.82 -11.97 11.74
N GLU A 50 41.72 -12.77 12.32
CA GLU A 50 41.87 -14.19 11.98
C GLU A 50 40.62 -14.98 12.35
N SER A 51 40.07 -14.77 13.54
CA SER A 51 38.80 -15.37 13.97
C SER A 51 37.64 -15.03 13.04
N LEU A 52 37.54 -13.76 12.62
CA LEU A 52 36.53 -13.32 11.65
C LEU A 52 36.72 -13.94 10.27
N GLU A 53 37.96 -14.12 9.81
CA GLU A 53 38.24 -14.72 8.50
C GLU A 53 37.90 -16.22 8.48
N VAL A 54 38.17 -16.95 9.57
CA VAL A 54 37.76 -18.35 9.72
C VAL A 54 36.24 -18.49 9.63
N GLU A 55 35.51 -17.62 10.34
CA GLU A 55 34.04 -17.62 10.29
C GLU A 55 33.51 -17.23 8.90
N LEU A 56 34.16 -16.28 8.23
CA LEU A 56 33.79 -15.87 6.87
C LEU A 56 34.00 -17.00 5.88
N ASP A 57 35.12 -17.73 5.96
CA ASP A 57 35.41 -18.85 5.08
C ASP A 57 34.45 -20.02 5.30
N LYS A 58 34.11 -20.31 6.57
CA LYS A 58 33.09 -21.29 6.96
C LYS A 58 31.74 -20.98 6.32
N VAL A 59 31.25 -19.75 6.47
CA VAL A 59 29.95 -19.33 5.92
C VAL A 59 29.98 -19.35 4.39
N TYR A 60 31.05 -18.82 3.78
CA TYR A 60 31.19 -18.75 2.32
C TYR A 60 31.22 -20.13 1.66
N THR A 61 32.02 -21.06 2.20
CA THR A 61 32.13 -22.42 1.68
C THR A 61 30.81 -23.18 1.79
N PHE A 62 30.11 -23.07 2.92
CA PHE A 62 28.79 -23.68 3.09
C PHE A 62 27.77 -23.12 2.10
N CYS A 63 27.67 -21.79 1.95
CA CYS A 63 26.80 -21.16 0.96
C CYS A 63 27.10 -21.66 -0.46
N LYS A 64 28.38 -21.76 -0.84
CA LYS A 64 28.79 -22.23 -2.17
C LYS A 64 28.39 -23.69 -2.41
N VAL A 65 28.55 -24.56 -1.41
CA VAL A 65 28.16 -25.98 -1.50
C VAL A 65 26.65 -26.11 -1.63
N LYS A 66 25.87 -25.46 -0.73
CA LYS A 66 24.40 -25.52 -0.78
C LYS A 66 23.85 -24.89 -2.06
N HIS A 67 24.45 -23.82 -2.56
CA HIS A 67 24.05 -23.23 -3.84
C HIS A 67 24.24 -24.22 -5.00
N GLY A 68 25.41 -24.88 -5.06
CA GLY A 68 25.67 -25.92 -6.07
C GLY A 68 24.72 -27.12 -5.97
N GLU A 69 24.35 -27.52 -4.75
CA GLU A 69 23.36 -28.58 -4.50
C GLU A 69 21.97 -28.20 -5.05
N VAL A 70 21.49 -27.00 -4.72
CA VAL A 70 20.19 -26.49 -5.20
C VAL A 70 20.17 -26.37 -6.72
N VAL A 71 21.23 -25.82 -7.33
CA VAL A 71 21.35 -25.74 -8.79
C VAL A 71 21.25 -27.13 -9.43
N ARG A 72 21.96 -28.12 -8.87
CA ARG A 72 21.91 -29.50 -9.37
C ARG A 72 20.51 -30.11 -9.22
N ARG A 73 19.83 -29.93 -8.08
CA ARG A 73 18.46 -30.41 -7.88
C ARG A 73 17.49 -29.79 -8.91
N VAL A 74 17.65 -28.49 -9.21
CA VAL A 74 16.84 -27.83 -10.25
C VAL A 74 17.11 -28.42 -11.65
N GLU A 75 18.37 -28.72 -11.99
CA GLU A 75 18.72 -29.36 -13.27
C GLU A 75 18.18 -30.79 -13.38
N GLU A 76 18.24 -31.56 -12.29
CA GLU A 76 17.67 -32.90 -12.19
C GLU A 76 16.14 -32.88 -12.33
N ALA A 77 15.46 -31.99 -11.59
CA ALA A 77 14.02 -31.79 -11.70
C ALA A 77 13.63 -31.34 -13.12
N GLN A 78 14.43 -30.45 -13.75
CA GLN A 78 14.21 -30.06 -15.14
C GLN A 78 14.28 -31.25 -16.10
N ALA A 79 15.28 -32.12 -15.95
CA ALA A 79 15.41 -33.32 -16.78
C ALA A 79 14.22 -34.27 -16.58
N GLN A 80 13.77 -34.46 -15.33
CA GLN A 80 12.61 -35.31 -15.01
C GLN A 80 11.30 -34.74 -15.56
N VAL A 81 11.07 -33.43 -15.43
CA VAL A 81 9.89 -32.75 -16.01
C VAL A 81 9.90 -32.86 -17.54
N GLN A 82 11.05 -32.68 -18.20
CA GLN A 82 11.14 -32.84 -19.64
C GLN A 82 10.89 -34.29 -20.08
N HIS A 83 11.37 -35.27 -19.31
CA HIS A 83 11.13 -36.68 -19.57
C HIS A 83 9.64 -37.03 -19.43
N THR A 84 8.99 -36.64 -18.33
CA THR A 84 7.55 -36.90 -18.09
C THR A 84 6.67 -36.22 -19.14
N VAL A 85 6.97 -35.00 -19.55
CA VAL A 85 6.26 -34.32 -20.65
C VAL A 85 6.43 -35.04 -21.97
N ARG A 86 7.63 -35.52 -22.32
CA ARG A 86 7.84 -36.33 -23.54
C ARG A 86 7.11 -37.67 -23.48
N SER A 87 6.99 -38.25 -22.29
CA SER A 87 6.27 -39.52 -22.08
C SER A 87 4.76 -39.40 -22.28
N LEU A 88 4.16 -38.20 -22.19
CA LEU A 88 2.74 -37.96 -22.47
C LEU A 88 2.33 -38.37 -23.90
N ASP A 89 3.24 -38.21 -24.86
CA ASP A 89 3.02 -38.58 -26.28
C ASP A 89 3.43 -40.03 -26.59
N SER A 90 3.92 -40.77 -25.59
CA SER A 90 4.39 -42.15 -25.73
C SER A 90 3.27 -43.18 -25.48
N ASN A 91 3.53 -44.46 -25.79
CA ASN A 91 2.58 -45.55 -25.54
C ASN A 91 2.25 -45.77 -24.05
N MET A 92 3.05 -45.22 -23.13
CA MET A 92 2.83 -45.28 -21.69
C MET A 92 2.83 -43.85 -21.13
N PRO A 93 1.68 -43.17 -21.10
CA PRO A 93 1.59 -41.78 -20.64
C PRO A 93 1.88 -41.68 -19.14
N ALA A 94 2.51 -40.58 -18.74
CA ALA A 94 2.71 -40.24 -17.33
C ALA A 94 1.35 -40.11 -16.61
N THR A 95 1.27 -40.67 -15.41
CA THR A 95 0.08 -40.66 -14.55
C THR A 95 -0.01 -39.38 -13.72
N GLU A 96 -1.17 -39.09 -13.12
CA GLU A 96 -1.34 -37.91 -12.26
C GLU A 96 -0.38 -37.93 -11.06
N LEU A 97 -0.14 -39.13 -10.50
CA LEU A 97 0.79 -39.35 -9.41
C LEU A 97 2.22 -38.90 -9.76
N ASP A 98 2.67 -39.11 -11.01
CA ASP A 98 4.02 -38.71 -11.44
C ASP A 98 4.19 -37.18 -11.41
N PHE A 99 3.12 -36.43 -11.71
CA PHE A 99 3.16 -34.97 -11.63
C PHE A 99 3.03 -34.47 -10.20
N ASP A 100 2.30 -35.17 -9.33
CA ASP A 100 2.19 -34.81 -7.91
C ASP A 100 3.53 -35.00 -7.19
N MET A 101 4.25 -36.10 -7.47
CA MET A 101 5.61 -36.31 -6.95
C MET A 101 6.59 -35.22 -7.43
N LEU A 102 6.46 -34.77 -8.69
CA LEU A 102 7.28 -33.65 -9.20
C LEU A 102 6.91 -32.33 -8.54
N GLU A 103 5.65 -32.11 -8.18
CA GLU A 103 5.21 -30.91 -7.47
C GLU A 103 5.75 -30.86 -6.03
N GLU A 104 5.77 -32.00 -5.34
CA GLU A 104 6.40 -32.15 -4.02
C GLU A 104 7.91 -31.88 -4.08
N GLU A 105 8.63 -32.49 -5.03
CA GLU A 105 10.07 -32.27 -5.21
C GLU A 105 10.39 -30.79 -5.52
N LEU A 106 9.60 -30.15 -6.39
CA LEU A 106 9.76 -28.71 -6.65
C LEU A 106 9.46 -27.86 -5.41
N SER A 107 8.50 -28.28 -4.57
CA SER A 107 8.18 -27.60 -3.31
C SER A 107 9.33 -27.71 -2.29
N ASP A 108 10.01 -28.85 -2.24
CA ASP A 108 11.22 -29.03 -1.44
C ASP A 108 12.39 -28.17 -1.93
N ILE A 109 12.58 -28.09 -3.26
CA ILE A 109 13.59 -27.19 -3.85
C ILE A 109 13.27 -25.72 -3.49
N ILE A 110 12.00 -25.33 -3.52
CA ILE A 110 11.56 -24.00 -3.09
C ILE A 110 11.91 -23.74 -1.61
N ALA A 111 11.71 -24.73 -0.73
CA ALA A 111 12.10 -24.63 0.68
C ALA A 111 13.61 -24.49 0.86
N ASP A 112 14.42 -25.25 0.11
CA ASP A 112 15.88 -25.13 0.16
C ASP A 112 16.38 -23.75 -0.34
N VAL A 113 15.76 -23.19 -1.39
CA VAL A 113 16.06 -21.83 -1.88
C VAL A 113 15.70 -20.78 -0.83
N HIS A 114 14.57 -20.96 -0.13
CA HIS A 114 14.19 -20.10 0.99
C HIS A 114 15.22 -20.16 2.13
N ASP A 115 15.60 -21.38 2.52
CA ASP A 115 16.49 -21.65 3.64
C ASP A 115 17.90 -21.06 3.40
N ILE A 116 18.45 -21.23 2.20
CA ILE A 116 19.76 -20.66 1.84
C ILE A 116 19.73 -19.14 1.79
N ALA A 117 18.67 -18.53 1.23
CA ALA A 117 18.55 -17.07 1.17
C ALA A 117 18.46 -16.46 2.59
N LYS A 118 17.70 -17.10 3.48
CA LYS A 118 17.59 -16.73 4.89
C LYS A 118 18.94 -16.87 5.61
N PHE A 119 19.65 -17.98 5.38
CA PHE A 119 20.98 -18.23 5.94
C PHE A 119 21.99 -17.15 5.52
N SER A 120 22.12 -16.88 4.22
CA SER A 120 23.06 -15.89 3.68
C SER A 120 22.82 -14.50 4.27
N ARG A 121 21.55 -14.07 4.37
CA ARG A 121 21.21 -12.75 4.92
C ARG A 121 21.46 -12.63 6.42
N LEU A 122 21.07 -13.64 7.20
CA LEU A 122 21.27 -13.64 8.65
C LEU A 122 22.76 -13.56 9.00
N ASN A 123 23.60 -14.33 8.31
CA ASN A 123 25.04 -14.31 8.50
C ASN A 123 25.65 -12.97 8.08
N TYR A 124 25.26 -12.42 6.92
CA TYR A 124 25.72 -11.09 6.49
C TYR A 124 25.39 -10.00 7.52
N THR A 125 24.17 -10.04 8.06
CA THR A 125 23.75 -9.13 9.15
C THR A 125 24.58 -9.34 10.41
N GLY A 126 24.93 -10.60 10.72
CA GLY A 126 25.80 -10.95 11.83
C GLY A 126 27.20 -10.34 11.71
N PHE A 127 27.84 -10.47 10.54
CA PHE A 127 29.12 -9.83 10.25
C PHE A 127 29.03 -8.31 10.40
N GLN A 128 28.03 -7.65 9.79
CA GLN A 128 27.86 -6.20 9.91
C GLN A 128 27.66 -5.75 11.36
N LYS A 129 26.91 -6.51 12.17
CA LYS A 129 26.67 -6.17 13.58
C LYS A 129 27.90 -6.40 14.45
N ILE A 130 28.66 -7.48 14.26
CA ILE A 130 29.86 -7.73 15.07
C ILE A 130 30.95 -6.71 14.75
N ILE A 131 31.14 -6.37 13.47
CA ILE A 131 32.08 -5.33 13.03
C ILE A 131 31.68 -3.96 13.59
N LYS A 132 30.39 -3.60 13.52
CA LYS A 132 29.90 -2.36 14.13
C LYS A 132 30.11 -2.34 15.65
N LYS A 133 30.00 -3.49 16.31
CA LYS A 133 30.23 -3.61 17.75
C LYS A 133 31.71 -3.51 18.11
N HIS A 134 32.58 -4.12 17.31
CA HIS A 134 34.03 -3.99 17.38
C HIS A 134 34.44 -2.51 17.30
N ASP A 135 34.10 -1.84 16.20
CA ASP A 135 34.49 -0.44 15.96
C ASP A 135 34.03 0.51 17.08
N LYS A 136 32.84 0.23 17.65
CA LYS A 136 32.29 1.02 18.76
C LYS A 136 33.06 0.80 20.08
N LYS A 137 33.56 -0.40 20.34
CA LYS A 137 34.21 -0.74 21.61
C LYS A 137 35.73 -0.50 21.59
N THR A 138 36.40 -0.89 20.51
CA THR A 138 37.86 -0.85 20.39
C THR A 138 38.37 0.49 19.86
N LYS A 139 37.50 1.26 19.16
CA LYS A 139 37.82 2.49 18.41
C LYS A 139 38.73 2.26 17.19
N PHE A 140 39.12 1.01 16.91
CA PHE A 140 39.77 0.63 15.65
C PHE A 140 38.71 0.58 14.55
N ILE A 141 39.06 0.99 13.34
CA ILE A 141 38.12 1.08 12.22
C ILE A 141 38.29 -0.16 11.34
N LEU A 142 37.44 -1.17 11.54
CA LEU A 142 37.49 -2.43 10.82
C LEU A 142 36.52 -2.49 9.64
N LYS A 143 35.43 -1.71 9.70
CA LYS A 143 34.34 -1.75 8.71
C LYS A 143 34.78 -1.67 7.24
N PRO A 144 35.55 -0.67 6.78
CA PRO A 144 35.93 -0.58 5.37
C PRO A 144 36.88 -1.71 4.95
N VAL A 145 37.76 -2.17 5.85
CA VAL A 145 38.74 -3.23 5.57
C VAL A 145 38.02 -4.56 5.35
N PHE A 146 37.11 -4.91 6.26
CA PHE A 146 36.39 -6.18 6.19
C PHE A 146 35.29 -6.16 5.14
N GLN A 147 34.73 -4.99 4.80
CA GLN A 147 33.79 -4.88 3.69
C GLN A 147 34.42 -5.32 2.35
N ILE A 148 35.68 -4.94 2.09
CA ILE A 148 36.42 -5.40 0.91
C ILE A 148 36.55 -6.93 0.89
N ARG A 149 36.75 -7.56 2.05
CA ARG A 149 36.83 -9.03 2.17
C ARG A 149 35.48 -9.71 1.93
N LEU A 150 34.40 -9.18 2.51
CA LEU A 150 33.04 -9.63 2.25
C LEU A 150 32.67 -9.50 0.77
N ASP A 151 33.11 -8.43 0.11
CA ASP A 151 32.91 -8.23 -1.33
C ASP A 151 33.76 -9.15 -2.20
N ALA A 152 34.95 -9.57 -1.73
CA ALA A 152 35.81 -10.53 -2.42
C ALA A 152 35.29 -11.98 -2.34
N LYS A 153 34.60 -12.34 -1.25
CA LYS A 153 33.93 -13.63 -1.04
C LYS A 153 32.41 -13.42 -0.89
N PRO A 154 31.70 -13.04 -1.96
CA PRO A 154 30.29 -12.73 -1.87
C PRO A 154 29.47 -14.02 -1.71
N PHE A 155 28.84 -14.19 -0.55
CA PHE A 155 27.79 -15.21 -0.31
C PHE A 155 26.38 -14.58 -0.22
N PHE A 156 26.31 -13.25 -0.19
CA PHE A 156 25.08 -12.47 -0.03
C PHE A 156 24.60 -11.81 -1.32
N LYS A 157 25.43 -11.84 -2.39
CA LYS A 157 25.11 -11.26 -3.70
C LYS A 157 24.59 -12.29 -4.70
N ASP A 158 24.37 -13.53 -4.26
CA ASP A 158 23.86 -14.58 -5.15
C ASP A 158 22.44 -14.22 -5.58
N ASN A 159 22.27 -13.99 -6.89
CA ASN A 159 20.97 -13.68 -7.48
C ASN A 159 20.19 -14.97 -7.67
N TYR A 160 19.33 -15.29 -6.70
CA TYR A 160 18.39 -16.40 -6.80
C TYR A 160 17.27 -16.15 -7.84
N ASP A 161 17.16 -14.96 -8.43
CA ASP A 161 16.09 -14.61 -9.36
C ASP A 161 16.06 -15.50 -10.62
N GLU A 162 17.23 -15.90 -11.14
CA GLU A 162 17.33 -16.84 -12.25
C GLU A 162 16.81 -18.24 -11.87
N LEU A 163 17.16 -18.70 -10.66
CA LEU A 163 16.68 -19.98 -10.11
C LEU A 163 15.17 -19.93 -9.89
N VAL A 164 14.66 -18.86 -9.28
CA VAL A 164 13.22 -18.64 -9.06
C VAL A 164 12.46 -18.65 -10.38
N GLN A 165 12.99 -18.05 -11.43
CA GLN A 165 12.36 -18.07 -12.76
C GLN A 165 12.36 -19.48 -13.37
N LYS A 166 13.48 -20.22 -13.30
CA LYS A 166 13.54 -21.62 -13.78
C LYS A 166 12.55 -22.50 -13.01
N ILE A 167 12.55 -22.43 -11.69
CA ILE A 167 11.61 -23.16 -10.83
C ILE A 167 10.16 -22.78 -11.20
N SER A 168 9.88 -21.50 -11.42
CA SER A 168 8.54 -21.07 -11.85
C SER A 168 8.11 -21.68 -13.19
N GLN A 169 9.02 -21.85 -14.15
CA GLN A 169 8.70 -22.47 -15.43
C GLN A 169 8.42 -23.96 -15.26
N LEU A 170 9.24 -24.67 -14.47
CA LEU A 170 9.05 -26.09 -14.17
C LEU A 170 7.73 -26.32 -13.44
N TYR A 171 7.46 -25.51 -12.41
CA TYR A 171 6.22 -25.60 -11.63
C TYR A 171 4.99 -25.33 -12.51
N ASP A 172 5.07 -24.40 -13.46
CA ASP A 172 3.97 -24.16 -14.41
C ASP A 172 3.71 -25.36 -15.33
N ILE A 173 4.77 -26.02 -15.82
CA ILE A 173 4.66 -27.23 -16.63
C ILE A 173 4.03 -28.37 -15.83
N VAL A 174 4.47 -28.57 -14.59
CA VAL A 174 3.94 -29.61 -13.70
C VAL A 174 2.48 -29.34 -13.38
N ARG A 175 2.12 -28.10 -13.01
CA ARG A 175 0.74 -27.69 -12.70
C ARG A 175 -0.20 -27.87 -13.89
N THR A 176 0.29 -27.63 -15.10
CA THR A 176 -0.48 -27.76 -16.34
C THR A 176 -0.46 -29.18 -16.91
N ARG A 177 0.19 -30.12 -16.22
CA ARG A 177 0.37 -31.53 -16.63
C ARG A 177 0.92 -31.63 -18.06
N GLY A 178 1.87 -30.76 -18.39
CA GLY A 178 2.50 -30.67 -19.72
C GLY A 178 1.63 -30.09 -20.85
N LYS A 179 0.37 -29.73 -20.58
CA LYS A 179 -0.51 -29.13 -21.59
C LYS A 179 -0.28 -27.63 -21.64
N PRO A 180 0.14 -27.04 -22.78
CA PRO A 180 0.32 -25.60 -22.87
C PRO A 180 -1.01 -24.90 -22.59
N ILE A 181 -0.98 -23.92 -21.69
CA ILE A 181 -2.16 -23.12 -21.36
C ILE A 181 -2.60 -22.37 -22.62
N LYS A 182 -3.70 -22.80 -23.23
CA LYS A 182 -4.29 -22.11 -24.38
C LYS A 182 -5.00 -20.84 -23.90
N GLY A 183 -4.29 -19.72 -23.91
CA GLY A 183 -4.86 -18.41 -23.61
C GLY A 183 -3.82 -17.30 -23.79
N ASP A 184 -4.22 -16.19 -24.39
CA ASP A 184 -3.36 -15.01 -24.48
C ASP A 184 -3.13 -14.47 -23.06
N SER A 185 -1.88 -14.35 -22.58
CA SER A 185 -1.58 -13.76 -21.25
C SER A 185 -2.12 -12.33 -21.09
N SER A 186 -2.38 -11.68 -22.23
CA SER A 186 -3.01 -10.35 -22.34
C SER A 186 -4.55 -10.40 -22.40
N ALA A 187 -5.15 -11.52 -22.78
CA ALA A 187 -6.59 -11.71 -22.88
C ALA A 187 -7.16 -12.14 -21.53
N GLY A 188 -7.31 -11.17 -20.62
CA GLY A 188 -8.36 -11.31 -19.61
C GLY A 188 -9.68 -11.43 -20.37
N GLY A 189 -10.34 -12.59 -20.28
CA GLY A 189 -11.60 -12.84 -20.96
C GLY A 189 -12.57 -11.68 -20.75
N LYS A 190 -13.33 -11.33 -21.79
CA LYS A 190 -14.41 -10.32 -21.75
C LYS A 190 -15.57 -10.80 -20.89
N GLN A 191 -15.34 -11.11 -19.62
CA GLN A 191 -16.40 -11.36 -18.65
C GLN A 191 -17.08 -10.01 -18.39
N GLN A 192 -18.40 -9.95 -18.54
CA GLN A 192 -19.10 -8.65 -18.57
C GLN A 192 -19.36 -8.07 -17.17
N ASN A 193 -19.44 -8.92 -16.13
CA ASN A 193 -19.77 -8.51 -14.76
C ASN A 193 -18.71 -8.98 -13.75
N PHE A 194 -17.73 -8.13 -13.44
CA PHE A 194 -16.74 -8.38 -12.38
C PHE A 194 -16.42 -7.09 -11.62
N VAL A 195 -16.00 -7.23 -10.36
CA VAL A 195 -15.47 -6.14 -9.55
C VAL A 195 -13.95 -6.15 -9.67
N ARG A 196 -13.36 -5.00 -9.99
CA ARG A 196 -11.89 -4.83 -10.02
C ARG A 196 -11.45 -4.09 -8.79
N GLN A 197 -10.57 -4.72 -8.01
CA GLN A 197 -9.92 -4.10 -6.87
C GLN A 197 -8.41 -4.08 -7.10
N THR A 198 -7.75 -3.01 -6.68
CA THR A 198 -6.29 -2.91 -6.74
C THR A 198 -5.78 -2.32 -5.44
N THR A 199 -5.09 -3.14 -4.67
CA THR A 199 -4.49 -2.78 -3.38
C THR A 199 -2.97 -2.77 -3.49
N LYS A 200 -2.34 -1.95 -2.65
CA LYS A 200 -0.88 -1.82 -2.61
C LYS A 200 -0.40 -2.00 -1.18
N TYR A 201 0.71 -2.70 -1.05
CA TYR A 201 1.32 -3.02 0.22
C TYR A 201 2.81 -2.71 0.17
N TRP A 202 3.37 -2.33 1.31
CA TRP A 202 4.81 -2.34 1.53
C TRP A 202 5.25 -3.69 2.04
N VAL A 203 6.43 -4.11 1.59
CA VAL A 203 7.06 -5.38 1.96
C VAL A 203 8.46 -5.04 2.43
N HIS A 204 8.81 -5.46 3.64
CA HIS A 204 10.16 -5.27 4.14
C HIS A 204 11.15 -6.04 3.26
N PRO A 205 12.36 -5.53 2.95
CA PRO A 205 13.34 -6.26 2.15
C PRO A 205 13.64 -7.67 2.67
N ASP A 206 13.56 -7.84 3.99
CA ASP A 206 13.69 -9.12 4.68
C ASP A 206 12.62 -10.18 4.28
N ASN A 207 11.48 -9.77 3.72
CA ASN A 207 10.36 -10.65 3.42
C ASN A 207 10.19 -10.85 1.90
N ILE A 208 11.01 -10.21 1.06
CA ILE A 208 10.87 -10.25 -0.42
C ILE A 208 10.98 -11.67 -0.95
N THR A 209 12.01 -12.42 -0.57
CA THR A 209 12.26 -13.77 -1.08
C THR A 209 11.17 -14.74 -0.64
N GLU A 210 10.81 -14.71 0.64
CA GLU A 210 9.72 -15.51 1.21
C GLU A 210 8.39 -15.24 0.47
N LEU A 211 8.06 -13.96 0.29
CA LEU A 211 6.87 -13.54 -0.46
C LEU A 211 6.88 -14.03 -1.92
N LYS A 212 8.02 -13.90 -2.62
CA LYS A 212 8.16 -14.38 -4.01
C LYS A 212 7.86 -15.88 -4.10
N LEU A 213 8.39 -16.67 -3.17
CA LEU A 213 8.24 -18.13 -3.16
C LEU A 213 6.82 -18.56 -2.80
N ILE A 214 6.17 -17.90 -1.84
CA ILE A 214 4.75 -18.14 -1.51
C ILE A 214 3.87 -17.88 -2.73
N VAL A 215 4.06 -16.74 -3.41
CA VAL A 215 3.25 -16.38 -4.58
C VAL A 215 3.51 -17.34 -5.74
N LEU A 216 4.74 -17.84 -5.90
CA LEU A 216 5.14 -18.75 -6.97
C LEU A 216 4.39 -20.10 -6.94
N LYS A 217 4.05 -20.60 -5.74
CA LYS A 217 3.21 -21.81 -5.58
C LYS A 217 1.86 -21.68 -6.29
N HIS A 218 1.28 -20.48 -6.30
CA HIS A 218 -0.05 -20.24 -6.86
C HIS A 218 -0.04 -19.58 -8.24
N LEU A 219 0.93 -18.70 -8.52
CA LEU A 219 1.00 -17.89 -9.73
C LEU A 219 2.42 -17.94 -10.33
N PRO A 220 2.57 -18.35 -11.61
CA PRO A 220 3.88 -18.36 -12.26
C PRO A 220 4.35 -16.93 -12.56
N VAL A 221 5.66 -16.75 -12.65
CA VAL A 221 6.31 -15.53 -13.10
C VAL A 221 6.02 -15.32 -14.59
N LEU A 222 5.46 -14.16 -14.93
CA LEU A 222 5.16 -13.77 -16.29
C LEU A 222 6.45 -13.34 -17.01
N VAL A 223 6.87 -14.13 -17.99
CA VAL A 223 8.01 -13.82 -18.88
C VAL A 223 7.48 -13.16 -20.16
N PHE A 224 7.90 -11.92 -20.43
CA PHE A 224 7.42 -11.15 -21.59
C PHE A 224 7.96 -11.66 -22.93
N ASN A 225 9.18 -12.22 -22.95
CA ASN A 225 9.81 -12.78 -24.13
C ASN A 225 10.45 -14.13 -23.80
N ALA A 226 9.75 -15.23 -24.12
CA ALA A 226 10.24 -16.58 -23.85
C ALA A 226 11.42 -17.02 -24.74
N ASN A 227 11.72 -16.25 -25.81
CA ASN A 227 12.75 -16.61 -26.79
C ASN A 227 14.14 -16.05 -26.46
N LYS A 228 14.26 -15.23 -25.41
CA LYS A 228 15.53 -14.63 -24.95
C LYS A 228 15.83 -15.17 -23.55
N GLU A 229 17.10 -15.46 -23.28
CA GLU A 229 17.54 -15.72 -21.91
C GLU A 229 17.29 -14.49 -21.02
N PHE A 230 17.02 -14.72 -19.75
CA PHE A 230 16.70 -13.66 -18.81
C PHE A 230 17.95 -12.86 -18.47
N GLU A 231 17.89 -11.56 -18.71
CA GLU A 231 18.86 -10.60 -18.21
C GLU A 231 18.21 -9.78 -17.08
N GLN A 232 18.99 -9.41 -16.07
CA GLN A 232 18.49 -8.58 -14.95
C GLN A 232 17.87 -7.27 -15.45
N GLU A 233 18.44 -6.68 -16.50
CA GLU A 233 17.94 -5.46 -17.13
C GLU A 233 16.51 -5.61 -17.66
N ASP A 234 16.07 -6.81 -18.07
CA ASP A 234 14.73 -7.03 -18.63
C ASP A 234 13.62 -6.80 -17.59
N SER A 235 13.94 -6.94 -16.30
CA SER A 235 13.02 -6.66 -15.19
C SER A 235 12.90 -5.17 -14.87
N ALA A 236 13.84 -4.34 -15.36
CA ALA A 236 13.93 -2.93 -15.03
C ALA A 236 12.80 -2.13 -15.69
N ILE A 237 12.16 -1.28 -14.89
CA ILE A 237 11.15 -0.34 -15.36
C ILE A 237 11.52 1.05 -14.88
N THR A 238 11.78 1.94 -15.84
CA THR A 238 12.03 3.35 -15.54
C THR A 238 10.90 4.21 -16.05
N SER A 239 10.52 5.23 -15.29
CA SER A 239 9.48 6.19 -15.69
C SER A 239 9.88 7.60 -15.27
N ILE A 240 9.90 8.52 -16.23
CA ILE A 240 10.14 9.95 -15.98
C ILE A 240 8.79 10.63 -15.86
N TYR A 241 8.48 11.16 -14.69
CA TYR A 241 7.28 11.95 -14.46
C TYR A 241 7.53 13.41 -14.82
N TYR A 242 6.52 13.98 -15.46
CA TYR A 242 6.52 15.36 -15.88
C TYR A 242 5.62 16.18 -14.95
N ASP A 243 6.09 17.37 -14.60
CA ASP A 243 5.31 18.39 -13.89
C ASP A 243 5.86 19.78 -14.25
N ASN A 244 5.20 20.84 -13.79
CA ASN A 244 5.65 22.21 -13.95
C ASN A 244 6.30 22.76 -12.68
N GLU A 245 6.76 24.01 -12.75
CA GLU A 245 7.40 24.70 -11.63
C GLU A 245 6.45 24.91 -10.44
N ASP A 246 5.15 24.96 -10.65
CA ASP A 246 4.14 25.09 -9.58
C ASP A 246 3.71 23.73 -8.99
N LEU A 247 4.21 22.62 -9.55
CA LEU A 247 3.86 21.25 -9.15
C LEU A 247 2.34 20.96 -9.26
N ASP A 248 1.69 21.50 -10.29
CA ASP A 248 0.24 21.39 -10.50
C ASP A 248 -0.25 19.94 -10.55
N LEU A 249 0.48 19.08 -11.27
CA LEU A 249 0.09 17.68 -11.43
C LEU A 249 0.29 16.91 -10.14
N TYR A 250 1.37 17.16 -9.40
CA TYR A 250 1.59 16.62 -8.06
C TYR A 250 0.40 16.93 -7.14
N TYR A 251 0.03 18.20 -7.03
CA TYR A 251 -1.05 18.63 -6.15
C TYR A 251 -2.41 18.05 -6.57
N GLY A 252 -2.73 18.05 -7.86
CA GLY A 252 -3.96 17.43 -8.37
C GLY A 252 -4.02 15.93 -8.09
N ARG A 253 -2.90 15.22 -8.22
CA ARG A 253 -2.82 13.78 -7.91
C ARG A 253 -2.83 13.48 -6.42
N LEU A 254 -2.29 14.37 -5.58
CA LEU A 254 -2.28 14.25 -4.13
C LEU A 254 -3.70 14.41 -3.55
N ARG A 255 -4.42 15.45 -3.96
CA ARG A 255 -5.82 15.71 -3.55
C ARG A 255 -6.84 14.80 -4.25
N LYS A 256 -6.41 14.11 -5.31
CA LYS A 256 -7.27 13.32 -6.20
C LYS A 256 -8.36 14.20 -6.80
N ASP A 257 -7.99 15.28 -7.45
CA ASP A 257 -8.95 16.16 -8.12
C ASP A 257 -9.58 15.40 -9.32
N GLU A 258 -10.86 15.66 -9.62
CA GLU A 258 -11.53 15.07 -10.78
C GLU A 258 -10.81 15.47 -12.07
N GLY A 259 -10.48 14.49 -12.91
CA GLY A 259 -9.68 14.72 -14.12
C GLY A 259 -8.19 14.93 -13.88
N ALA A 260 -7.67 14.75 -12.66
CA ALA A 260 -6.26 14.97 -12.37
C ALA A 260 -5.35 14.03 -13.18
N GLU A 261 -4.50 14.61 -14.02
CA GLU A 261 -3.60 13.90 -14.91
C GLU A 261 -2.24 13.61 -14.26
N ALA A 262 -1.62 12.50 -14.63
CA ALA A 262 -0.21 12.23 -14.39
C ALA A 262 0.43 11.77 -15.70
N HIS A 263 1.42 12.54 -16.17
CA HIS A 263 2.14 12.31 -17.40
C HIS A 263 3.49 11.67 -17.11
N ARG A 264 3.84 10.61 -17.85
CA ARG A 264 5.14 9.97 -17.72
C ARG A 264 5.62 9.32 -19.00
N LEU A 265 6.91 9.38 -19.24
CA LEU A 265 7.60 8.63 -20.28
C LEU A 265 8.25 7.40 -19.66
N ARG A 266 7.93 6.21 -20.19
CA ARG A 266 8.34 4.92 -19.64
C ARG A 266 9.07 4.10 -20.69
N TRP A 267 10.14 3.44 -20.27
CA TRP A 267 10.74 2.34 -21.02
C TRP A 267 10.85 1.09 -20.13
N TYR A 268 11.03 -0.05 -20.78
CA TYR A 268 11.23 -1.35 -20.17
C TYR A 268 12.59 -1.86 -20.63
N GLY A 269 13.30 -2.58 -19.77
CA GLY A 269 14.64 -3.06 -20.10
C GLY A 269 15.74 -2.04 -19.82
N GLY A 270 16.94 -2.37 -20.30
CA GLY A 270 18.11 -1.52 -20.24
C GLY A 270 18.08 -0.30 -21.17
N MET A 271 19.27 0.30 -21.35
CA MET A 271 19.43 1.53 -22.14
C MET A 271 19.39 1.31 -23.65
N GLY A 272 19.46 0.05 -24.12
CA GLY A 272 19.32 -0.32 -25.53
C GLY A 272 17.88 -0.22 -26.08
N SER A 273 16.89 0.04 -25.22
CA SER A 273 15.48 0.13 -25.63
C SER A 273 15.17 1.39 -26.45
N ASP A 274 14.88 1.22 -27.75
CA ASP A 274 14.49 2.31 -28.67
C ASP A 274 13.02 2.75 -28.49
N THR A 275 12.16 1.88 -27.92
CA THR A 275 10.72 2.16 -27.80
C THR A 275 10.39 2.79 -26.44
N ILE A 276 9.91 4.03 -26.48
CA ILE A 276 9.45 4.78 -25.30
C ILE A 276 7.93 4.87 -25.31
N PHE A 277 7.30 4.59 -24.18
CA PHE A 277 5.87 4.72 -23.98
C PHE A 277 5.55 6.06 -23.34
N VAL A 278 4.82 6.90 -24.07
CA VAL A 278 4.22 8.13 -23.53
C VAL A 278 2.92 7.73 -22.86
N GLU A 279 2.88 7.77 -21.53
CA GLU A 279 1.72 7.34 -20.74
C GLU A 279 1.05 8.52 -20.03
N ARG A 280 -0.28 8.53 -20.07
CA ARG A 280 -1.11 9.44 -19.27
C ARG A 280 -2.06 8.63 -18.39
N LYS A 281 -2.15 9.03 -17.12
CA LYS A 281 -3.16 8.53 -16.19
C LYS A 281 -4.10 9.67 -15.83
N THR A 282 -5.40 9.47 -16.02
CA THR A 282 -6.43 10.44 -15.64
C THR A 282 -7.22 9.87 -14.48
N HIS A 283 -7.25 10.59 -13.36
CA HIS A 283 -8.09 10.24 -12.22
C HIS A 283 -9.55 10.55 -12.56
N ARG A 284 -10.43 9.61 -12.24
CA ARG A 284 -11.88 9.79 -12.22
C ARG A 284 -12.39 9.44 -10.84
N GLU A 285 -13.21 10.31 -10.28
CA GLU A 285 -13.88 10.11 -9.01
C GLU A 285 -15.02 9.12 -9.13
N ASP A 286 -15.25 8.33 -8.08
CA ASP A 286 -16.25 7.26 -8.08
C ASP A 286 -17.67 7.77 -8.34
N TRP A 287 -18.00 9.01 -7.93
CA TRP A 287 -19.31 9.63 -8.15
C TRP A 287 -19.61 9.92 -9.62
N THR A 288 -18.59 9.99 -10.49
CA THR A 288 -18.81 10.15 -11.94
C THR A 288 -19.31 8.86 -12.59
N GLY A 289 -19.16 7.72 -11.92
CA GLY A 289 -19.39 6.38 -12.51
C GLY A 289 -18.31 5.95 -13.50
N GLU A 290 -17.38 6.83 -13.87
CA GLU A 290 -16.25 6.51 -14.74
C GLU A 290 -15.06 5.96 -13.94
N LYS A 291 -14.35 4.98 -14.50
CA LYS A 291 -13.12 4.46 -13.89
C LYS A 291 -11.93 5.30 -14.32
N SER A 292 -10.95 5.46 -13.43
CA SER A 292 -9.68 6.09 -13.77
C SER A 292 -9.01 5.40 -14.97
N VAL A 293 -8.63 6.19 -15.97
CA VAL A 293 -8.13 5.66 -17.26
C VAL A 293 -6.61 5.77 -17.33
N LYS A 294 -5.97 4.71 -17.83
CA LYS A 294 -4.56 4.72 -18.25
C LYS A 294 -4.50 4.55 -19.76
N ALA A 295 -3.93 5.53 -20.44
CA ALA A 295 -3.74 5.50 -21.90
C ALA A 295 -2.26 5.69 -22.24
N ARG A 296 -1.81 5.10 -23.35
CA ARG A 296 -0.42 5.23 -23.81
C ARG A 296 -0.28 5.03 -25.31
N PHE A 297 0.75 5.63 -25.88
CA PHE A 297 1.23 5.33 -27.23
C PHE A 297 2.76 5.16 -27.21
N ALA A 298 3.30 4.54 -28.26
CA ALA A 298 4.73 4.28 -28.39
C ALA A 298 5.36 5.29 -29.36
N ILE A 299 6.55 5.78 -29.01
CA ILE A 299 7.38 6.65 -29.83
C ILE A 299 8.84 6.18 -29.77
N LYS A 300 9.62 6.42 -30.82
CA LYS A 300 11.07 6.14 -30.80
C LYS A 300 11.80 7.17 -29.96
N GLU A 301 12.83 6.74 -29.23
CA GLU A 301 13.62 7.57 -28.32
C GLU A 301 14.12 8.86 -28.99
N ARG A 302 14.69 8.73 -30.19
CA ARG A 302 15.20 9.85 -30.99
C ARG A 302 14.17 10.95 -31.30
N ASN A 303 12.88 10.64 -31.27
CA ASN A 303 11.80 11.57 -31.58
C ASN A 303 11.15 12.18 -30.31
N VAL A 304 11.55 11.74 -29.10
CA VAL A 304 10.88 12.16 -27.85
C VAL A 304 11.05 13.66 -27.60
N ASN A 305 12.28 14.19 -27.71
CA ASN A 305 12.56 15.61 -27.47
C ASN A 305 11.84 16.53 -28.47
N ASP A 306 11.79 16.13 -29.74
CA ASP A 306 11.09 16.90 -30.77
C ASP A 306 9.57 16.83 -30.58
N PHE A 307 9.05 15.71 -30.07
CA PHE A 307 7.63 15.59 -29.74
C PHE A 307 7.23 16.46 -28.55
N THR A 308 8.00 16.44 -27.45
CA THR A 308 7.70 17.24 -26.26
C THR A 308 7.84 18.74 -26.50
N SER A 309 8.74 19.15 -27.42
CA SER A 309 8.90 20.54 -27.83
C SER A 309 7.90 21.01 -28.91
N GLY A 310 7.10 20.10 -29.48
CA GLY A 310 6.13 20.42 -30.53
C GLY A 310 6.68 20.48 -31.95
N LYS A 311 7.98 20.21 -32.15
CA LYS A 311 8.61 20.16 -33.49
C LYS A 311 8.18 18.94 -34.29
N PHE A 312 7.98 17.81 -33.61
CA PHE A 312 7.49 16.58 -34.21
C PHE A 312 5.97 16.49 -34.06
N THR A 313 5.25 16.49 -35.18
CA THR A 313 3.79 16.54 -35.17
C THR A 313 3.17 15.17 -34.92
N VAL A 314 1.94 15.14 -34.42
CA VAL A 314 1.20 13.90 -34.18
C VAL A 314 1.00 13.11 -35.48
N GLU A 315 0.71 13.78 -36.59
CA GLU A 315 0.59 13.14 -37.90
C GLU A 315 1.88 12.41 -38.30
N GLN A 316 3.04 13.01 -38.06
CA GLN A 316 4.34 12.36 -38.31
C GLN A 316 4.57 11.15 -37.41
N ALA A 317 4.13 11.21 -36.14
CA ALA A 317 4.26 10.10 -35.19
C ALA A 317 3.47 8.86 -35.64
N PHE A 318 2.27 9.05 -36.20
CA PHE A 318 1.38 7.95 -36.60
C PHE A 318 1.41 7.63 -38.11
N ALA A 319 2.12 8.39 -38.94
CA ALA A 319 2.25 8.16 -40.38
C ALA A 319 2.70 6.73 -40.73
N LYS A 320 3.68 6.19 -39.99
CA LYS A 320 4.15 4.81 -40.19
C LYS A 320 3.06 3.79 -39.81
N MET A 321 2.37 4.01 -38.70
CA MET A 321 1.31 3.11 -38.23
C MET A 321 0.11 3.08 -39.19
N ARG A 322 -0.24 4.22 -39.78
CA ARG A 322 -1.26 4.33 -40.83
C ARG A 322 -0.85 3.55 -42.10
N LYS A 323 0.42 3.66 -42.52
CA LYS A 323 0.94 2.93 -43.69
C LYS A 323 1.00 1.41 -43.49
N GLU A 324 1.28 0.93 -42.28
CA GLU A 324 1.39 -0.50 -41.99
C GLU A 324 0.04 -1.23 -41.94
N GLY A 325 -1.08 -0.52 -41.71
CA GLY A 325 -2.43 -1.10 -41.75
C GLY A 325 -2.75 -2.18 -40.71
N LYS A 326 -1.89 -2.37 -39.69
CA LYS A 326 -2.05 -3.44 -38.68
C LYS A 326 -3.14 -3.15 -37.62
N LYS A 327 -3.52 -1.89 -37.43
CA LYS A 327 -4.53 -1.46 -36.45
C LYS A 327 -5.74 -0.86 -37.14
N SER A 328 -6.88 -0.93 -36.47
CA SER A 328 -8.11 -0.30 -36.97
C SER A 328 -7.96 1.22 -37.04
N ILE A 329 -8.62 1.86 -38.01
CA ILE A 329 -8.56 3.32 -38.21
C ILE A 329 -9.04 4.05 -36.95
N LYS A 330 -10.11 3.55 -36.33
CA LYS A 330 -10.66 4.09 -35.07
C LYS A 330 -9.67 4.04 -33.91
N GLU A 331 -8.87 2.97 -33.81
CA GLU A 331 -7.81 2.90 -32.78
C GLU A 331 -6.70 3.92 -33.04
N ILE A 332 -6.33 4.14 -34.30
CA ILE A 332 -5.32 5.13 -34.66
C ILE A 332 -5.82 6.54 -34.32
N GLU A 333 -7.06 6.89 -34.65
CA GLU A 333 -7.67 8.17 -34.31
C GLU A 333 -7.72 8.40 -32.78
N ASN A 334 -8.05 7.38 -32.00
CA ASN A 334 -8.02 7.47 -30.53
C ASN A 334 -6.59 7.71 -30.00
N LEU A 335 -5.57 7.10 -30.61
CA LEU A 335 -4.17 7.31 -30.24
C LEU A 335 -3.66 8.69 -30.66
N GLU A 336 -4.11 9.20 -31.81
CA GLU A 336 -3.82 10.55 -32.28
C GLU A 336 -4.43 11.60 -31.36
N ALA A 337 -5.72 11.45 -30.98
CA ALA A 337 -6.37 12.31 -30.01
C ALA A 337 -5.61 12.35 -28.68
N LEU A 338 -5.21 11.17 -28.17
CA LEU A 338 -4.39 11.07 -26.97
C LEU A 338 -3.05 11.81 -27.11
N ALA A 339 -2.37 11.67 -28.24
CA ALA A 339 -1.07 12.31 -28.47
C ALA A 339 -1.22 13.84 -28.59
N ILE A 340 -2.28 14.33 -29.24
CA ILE A 340 -2.62 15.76 -29.31
C ILE A 340 -2.85 16.30 -27.90
N GLU A 341 -3.67 15.64 -27.08
CA GLU A 341 -3.97 16.07 -25.72
C GLU A 341 -2.70 16.10 -24.85
N ILE A 342 -1.85 15.08 -24.93
CA ILE A 342 -0.58 15.04 -24.18
C ILE A 342 0.34 16.17 -24.64
N GLN A 343 0.55 16.35 -25.95
CA GLN A 343 1.42 17.40 -26.48
C GLN A 343 0.88 18.80 -26.11
N TYR A 344 -0.43 19.01 -26.20
CA TYR A 344 -1.08 20.24 -25.77
C TYR A 344 -0.86 20.52 -24.29
N THR A 345 -1.06 19.53 -23.41
CA THR A 345 -0.85 19.71 -21.96
C THR A 345 0.62 19.97 -21.62
N MET A 346 1.56 19.26 -22.27
CA MET A 346 3.01 19.48 -22.12
C MET A 346 3.39 20.93 -22.41
N LEU A 347 2.90 21.49 -23.52
CA LEU A 347 3.21 22.87 -23.93
C LEU A 347 2.45 23.90 -23.09
N LYS A 348 1.13 23.71 -22.88
CA LYS A 348 0.27 24.67 -22.17
C LYS A 348 0.65 24.82 -20.71
N LYS A 349 0.90 23.72 -20.02
CA LYS A 349 1.31 23.73 -18.61
C LYS A 349 2.82 23.89 -18.44
N LYS A 350 3.59 23.98 -19.52
CA LYS A 350 5.06 24.07 -19.53
C LYS A 350 5.69 22.94 -18.71
N LEU A 351 5.25 21.71 -18.96
CA LEU A 351 5.72 20.54 -18.24
C LEU A 351 7.17 20.24 -18.61
N ARG A 352 7.93 19.73 -17.64
CA ARG A 352 9.31 19.28 -17.81
C ARG A 352 9.56 17.99 -17.01
N PRO A 353 10.67 17.26 -17.25
CA PRO A 353 11.10 16.18 -16.35
C PRO A 353 11.26 16.70 -14.93
N VAL A 354 10.66 15.99 -13.95
CA VAL A 354 10.74 16.36 -12.53
C VAL A 354 11.30 15.23 -11.67
N VAL A 355 10.72 14.03 -11.76
CA VAL A 355 11.18 12.89 -10.97
C VAL A 355 11.18 11.60 -11.78
N ARG A 356 12.28 10.86 -11.72
CA ARG A 356 12.41 9.49 -12.21
C ARG A 356 11.95 8.54 -11.12
N SER A 357 11.17 7.53 -11.50
CA SER A 357 10.99 6.33 -10.69
C SER A 357 11.63 5.14 -11.40
N PHE A 358 12.58 4.49 -10.73
CA PHE A 358 13.22 3.25 -11.14
C PHE A 358 12.80 2.13 -10.18
N TYR A 359 12.59 0.92 -10.69
CA TYR A 359 12.36 -0.29 -9.91
C TYR A 359 12.46 -1.52 -10.82
N ASN A 360 12.77 -2.67 -10.24
CA ASN A 360 12.66 -3.96 -10.91
C ASN A 360 11.28 -4.55 -10.61
N ARG A 361 10.63 -5.15 -11.62
CA ARG A 361 9.29 -5.73 -11.46
C ARG A 361 9.29 -7.21 -11.79
N THR A 362 8.85 -8.00 -10.81
CA THR A 362 8.39 -9.38 -11.03
C THR A 362 6.86 -9.38 -11.09
N ALA A 363 6.29 -9.87 -12.20
CA ALA A 363 4.84 -10.01 -12.34
C ALA A 363 4.46 -11.49 -12.24
N PHE A 364 3.40 -11.78 -11.49
CA PHE A 364 2.89 -13.13 -11.28
C PHE A 364 1.45 -13.18 -11.79
N GLN A 365 1.21 -14.06 -12.76
CA GLN A 365 -0.10 -14.21 -13.37
C GLN A 365 -0.21 -15.56 -14.07
N LEU A 366 -1.32 -16.26 -13.84
CA LEU A 366 -1.70 -17.42 -14.64
C LEU A 366 -2.17 -16.96 -16.04
N PRO A 367 -1.60 -17.51 -17.13
CA PRO A 367 -2.10 -17.25 -18.49
C PRO A 367 -3.60 -17.58 -18.61
N GLY A 368 -4.37 -16.71 -19.24
CA GLY A 368 -5.83 -16.89 -19.38
C GLY A 368 -6.68 -16.62 -18.12
N ASP A 369 -6.09 -16.52 -16.93
CA ASP A 369 -6.79 -16.17 -15.70
C ASP A 369 -6.54 -14.70 -15.33
N ALA A 370 -7.63 -13.98 -15.00
CA ALA A 370 -7.60 -12.59 -14.57
C ALA A 370 -8.04 -12.39 -13.12
N ARG A 371 -8.47 -13.47 -12.42
CA ARG A 371 -8.99 -13.41 -11.04
C ARG A 371 -7.99 -12.77 -10.09
N VAL A 372 -6.72 -13.15 -10.20
CA VAL A 372 -5.63 -12.62 -9.38
C VAL A 372 -4.44 -12.30 -10.27
N ARG A 373 -3.89 -11.10 -10.13
CA ARG A 373 -2.61 -10.69 -10.71
C ARG A 373 -1.80 -9.97 -9.67
N ILE A 374 -0.57 -10.41 -9.45
CA ILE A 374 0.33 -9.81 -8.47
C ILE A 374 1.52 -9.21 -9.20
N SER A 375 2.00 -8.07 -8.74
CA SER A 375 3.32 -7.58 -9.12
C SER A 375 4.07 -7.08 -7.91
N LEU A 376 5.34 -7.47 -7.81
CA LEU A 376 6.26 -7.03 -6.79
C LEU A 376 7.30 -6.10 -7.41
N ASP A 377 7.37 -4.87 -6.90
CA ASP A 377 8.35 -3.87 -7.31
C ASP A 377 9.46 -3.78 -6.27
N THR A 378 10.69 -4.14 -6.63
CA THR A 378 11.90 -4.12 -5.78
C THR A 378 12.86 -3.02 -6.23
N GLU A 379 13.89 -2.73 -5.41
CA GLU A 379 14.90 -1.67 -5.66
C GLU A 379 14.29 -0.29 -6.00
N LEU A 380 13.12 0.01 -5.43
CA LEU A 380 12.38 1.22 -5.74
C LEU A 380 13.20 2.46 -5.41
N THR A 381 13.51 3.25 -6.42
CA THR A 381 14.37 4.42 -6.30
C THR A 381 13.74 5.59 -7.02
N MET A 382 13.70 6.75 -6.37
CA MET A 382 13.28 8.01 -6.95
C MET A 382 14.49 8.90 -7.14
N VAL A 383 14.61 9.53 -8.31
CA VAL A 383 15.75 10.38 -8.65
C VAL A 383 15.26 11.71 -9.22
N ARG A 384 15.90 12.82 -8.83
CA ARG A 384 15.59 14.15 -9.39
C ARG A 384 15.96 14.24 -10.86
N GLU A 385 15.04 14.83 -11.63
CA GLU A 385 15.20 15.16 -13.06
C GLU A 385 14.90 16.66 -13.32
N ASP A 386 14.48 17.40 -12.27
CA ASP A 386 14.15 18.81 -12.36
C ASP A 386 15.41 19.71 -12.37
N ASN A 387 15.17 21.01 -12.55
CA ASN A 387 16.19 22.06 -12.47
C ASN A 387 15.80 23.19 -11.50
N PHE A 388 14.90 22.92 -10.54
CA PHE A 388 14.30 23.96 -9.69
C PHE A 388 15.30 24.56 -8.68
N ASP A 389 16.42 23.89 -8.45
CA ASP A 389 17.54 24.36 -7.62
C ASP A 389 18.65 25.05 -8.45
N GLY A 390 18.39 25.33 -9.73
CA GLY A 390 19.35 25.95 -10.65
C GLY A 390 20.33 24.97 -11.31
N PHE A 391 20.32 23.68 -10.94
CA PHE A 391 21.18 22.67 -11.57
C PHE A 391 20.44 21.97 -12.72
N ASP A 392 20.91 22.15 -13.96
CA ASP A 392 20.30 21.51 -15.13
C ASP A 392 20.75 20.05 -15.29
N ARG A 393 19.97 19.14 -14.68
CA ARG A 393 20.21 17.69 -14.70
C ARG A 393 20.03 17.06 -16.08
N THR A 394 19.08 17.55 -16.87
CA THR A 394 18.72 16.93 -18.14
C THR A 394 19.43 17.54 -19.34
N LYS A 395 20.02 18.73 -19.20
CA LYS A 395 20.76 19.42 -20.28
C LYS A 395 19.90 19.58 -21.55
N GLY A 396 18.62 19.91 -21.36
CA GLY A 396 17.64 20.04 -22.44
C GLY A 396 17.08 18.72 -23.00
N ASN A 397 17.43 17.56 -22.41
CA ASN A 397 16.91 16.26 -22.80
C ASN A 397 15.65 15.86 -21.99
N TRP A 398 14.92 14.85 -22.46
CA TRP A 398 13.73 14.30 -21.78
C TRP A 398 14.05 13.44 -20.55
N ARG A 399 15.32 13.07 -20.36
CA ARG A 399 15.89 12.35 -19.20
C ARG A 399 17.37 12.74 -19.00
N ARG A 400 17.89 12.66 -17.78
CA ARG A 400 19.34 12.70 -17.52
C ARG A 400 20.05 11.47 -18.10
N THR A 401 21.30 11.67 -18.51
CA THR A 401 22.12 10.68 -19.26
C THR A 401 23.36 10.19 -18.49
N ASP A 402 23.56 10.67 -17.28
CA ASP A 402 24.62 10.26 -16.34
C ASP A 402 24.28 8.96 -15.57
N ILE A 403 23.03 8.50 -15.67
CA ILE A 403 22.55 7.23 -15.12
C ILE A 403 21.70 6.47 -16.13
N GLY A 404 21.78 5.14 -16.08
CA GLY A 404 20.97 4.24 -16.88
C GLY A 404 20.00 3.43 -16.01
N VAL A 405 20.27 2.13 -15.93
CA VAL A 405 19.56 1.13 -15.10
C VAL A 405 20.48 0.50 -14.05
N ASP A 406 21.64 1.11 -13.83
CA ASP A 406 22.72 0.72 -12.94
C ASP A 406 22.44 1.08 -11.46
N TRP A 407 21.40 0.47 -10.91
CA TRP A 407 21.10 0.56 -9.48
C TRP A 407 22.29 0.08 -8.64
N PRO A 408 22.65 0.75 -7.52
CA PRO A 408 21.91 1.78 -6.75
C PRO A 408 22.27 3.24 -7.07
N PHE A 409 22.83 3.53 -8.25
CA PHE A 409 23.19 4.87 -8.72
C PHE A 409 24.14 5.62 -7.76
N ASN A 410 25.25 5.00 -7.37
CA ASN A 410 26.21 5.56 -6.41
C ASN A 410 26.94 6.81 -6.92
N GLN A 411 26.92 7.07 -8.23
CA GLN A 411 27.50 8.27 -8.85
C GLN A 411 26.69 9.55 -8.60
N LEU A 412 25.49 9.43 -8.04
CA LEU A 412 24.59 10.56 -7.78
C LEU A 412 24.75 11.11 -6.37
N ASP A 413 24.57 12.42 -6.23
CA ASP A 413 24.48 13.07 -4.93
C ASP A 413 23.32 12.50 -4.10
N GLU A 414 23.51 12.34 -2.78
CA GLU A 414 22.47 11.82 -1.88
C GLU A 414 21.20 12.68 -1.85
N LYS A 415 21.31 14.00 -2.09
CA LYS A 415 20.17 14.93 -2.21
C LYS A 415 19.28 14.67 -3.43
N ASP A 416 19.84 14.02 -4.46
CA ASP A 416 19.17 13.78 -5.74
C ASP A 416 18.50 12.40 -5.79
N VAL A 417 18.76 11.52 -4.82
CA VAL A 417 18.33 10.12 -4.84
C VAL A 417 17.64 9.74 -3.54
N CYS A 418 16.41 9.26 -3.65
CA CYS A 418 15.68 8.62 -2.57
C CYS A 418 15.60 7.12 -2.85
N ARG A 419 16.38 6.33 -2.10
CA ARG A 419 16.32 4.87 -2.11
C ARG A 419 15.22 4.44 -1.16
N PHE A 420 14.12 3.92 -1.70
CA PHE A 420 12.96 3.58 -0.90
C PHE A 420 13.25 2.33 -0.07
N PRO A 421 12.96 2.32 1.25
CA PRO A 421 13.41 1.26 2.16
C PRO A 421 12.62 -0.06 2.02
N TYR A 422 11.51 -0.06 1.29
CA TYR A 422 10.61 -1.22 1.17
C TYR A 422 10.40 -1.62 -0.30
N ALA A 423 9.93 -2.83 -0.53
CA ALA A 423 9.36 -3.22 -1.81
C ALA A 423 7.86 -2.88 -1.85
N VAL A 424 7.28 -2.78 -3.05
CA VAL A 424 5.85 -2.48 -3.23
C VAL A 424 5.16 -3.65 -3.91
N LEU A 425 4.28 -4.33 -3.18
CA LEU A 425 3.40 -5.37 -3.69
C LEU A 425 2.10 -4.73 -4.18
N GLU A 426 1.69 -5.03 -5.41
CA GLU A 426 0.41 -4.61 -6.00
C GLU A 426 -0.41 -5.86 -6.31
N VAL A 427 -1.55 -6.02 -5.63
CA VAL A 427 -2.49 -7.14 -5.85
C VAL A 427 -3.69 -6.61 -6.62
N LYS A 428 -3.99 -7.22 -7.76
CA LYS A 428 -5.13 -6.90 -8.60
C LYS A 428 -6.08 -8.07 -8.62
N LEU A 429 -7.29 -7.83 -8.13
CA LEU A 429 -8.35 -8.81 -8.06
C LEU A 429 -9.42 -8.49 -9.10
N GLN A 430 -9.90 -9.53 -9.75
CA GLN A 430 -11.05 -9.50 -10.64
C GLN A 430 -12.01 -10.60 -10.21
N THR A 431 -12.80 -10.33 -9.17
CA THR A 431 -13.78 -11.28 -8.62
C THR A 431 -15.15 -11.09 -9.29
N GLN A 432 -15.84 -12.21 -9.51
CA GLN A 432 -17.24 -12.19 -9.94
C GLN A 432 -18.12 -11.71 -8.78
N LEU A 433 -19.24 -11.06 -9.11
CA LEU A 433 -20.21 -10.62 -8.10
C LEU A 433 -20.69 -11.83 -7.28
N GLY A 434 -20.52 -11.77 -5.95
CA GLY A 434 -20.91 -12.84 -5.02
C GLY A 434 -19.84 -13.91 -4.79
N GLN A 435 -18.67 -13.83 -5.42
CA GLN A 435 -17.53 -14.71 -5.12
C GLN A 435 -16.46 -13.97 -4.31
N GLU A 436 -15.89 -14.67 -3.34
CA GLU A 436 -14.76 -14.17 -2.57
C GLU A 436 -13.43 -14.37 -3.32
N PRO A 437 -12.42 -13.54 -3.04
CA PRO A 437 -11.06 -13.79 -3.48
C PRO A 437 -10.54 -15.14 -2.95
N PRO A 438 -9.58 -15.79 -3.65
CA PRO A 438 -8.96 -17.01 -3.16
C PRO A 438 -8.43 -16.86 -1.72
N GLU A 439 -8.58 -17.90 -0.91
CA GLU A 439 -8.24 -17.89 0.51
C GLU A 439 -6.79 -17.49 0.78
N TRP A 440 -5.84 -18.08 0.06
CA TRP A 440 -4.41 -17.76 0.17
C TRP A 440 -4.11 -16.27 -0.04
N ILE A 441 -4.92 -15.54 -0.82
CA ILE A 441 -4.78 -14.07 -0.97
C ILE A 441 -5.26 -13.35 0.28
N ARG A 442 -6.40 -13.77 0.84
CA ARG A 442 -6.95 -13.17 2.08
C ARG A 442 -5.95 -13.35 3.22
N GLU A 443 -5.39 -14.55 3.34
CA GLU A 443 -4.34 -14.86 4.31
C GLU A 443 -3.07 -14.05 4.04
N LEU A 444 -2.59 -13.98 2.79
CA LEU A 444 -1.37 -13.25 2.43
C LEU A 444 -1.49 -11.76 2.78
N VAL A 445 -2.63 -11.16 2.47
CA VAL A 445 -2.93 -9.75 2.74
C VAL A 445 -3.07 -9.46 4.24
N GLY A 446 -3.54 -10.44 5.03
CA GLY A 446 -3.64 -10.36 6.48
C GLY A 446 -2.35 -10.71 7.23
N SER A 447 -1.35 -11.26 6.53
CA SER A 447 -0.12 -11.78 7.13
C SER A 447 0.84 -10.69 7.63
N HIS A 448 1.86 -11.15 8.37
CA HIS A 448 2.95 -10.32 8.86
C HIS A 448 3.93 -9.86 7.75
N LEU A 449 3.83 -10.42 6.54
CA LEU A 449 4.75 -10.15 5.43
C LEU A 449 4.52 -8.79 4.77
N VAL A 450 3.28 -8.28 4.87
CA VAL A 450 2.82 -7.10 4.13
C VAL A 450 2.22 -6.04 5.06
N GLU A 451 2.37 -4.79 4.65
CA GLU A 451 1.71 -3.65 5.28
C GLU A 451 0.83 -2.90 4.28
N PRO A 452 -0.48 -2.77 4.52
CA PRO A 452 -1.38 -2.08 3.59
C PRO A 452 -1.07 -0.59 3.54
N VAL A 453 -0.76 -0.08 2.34
CA VAL A 453 -0.59 1.36 2.10
C VAL A 453 -1.49 1.79 0.94
N PRO A 454 -2.75 2.15 1.25
CA PRO A 454 -3.75 2.39 0.23
C PRO A 454 -3.36 3.57 -0.65
N LYS A 455 -3.56 3.38 -1.97
CA LYS A 455 -3.34 4.39 -3.01
C LYS A 455 -1.93 5.00 -3.04
N PHE A 456 -0.91 4.31 -2.50
CA PHE A 456 0.50 4.71 -2.59
C PHE A 456 0.91 5.08 -4.03
N SER A 457 1.68 6.16 -4.19
CA SER A 457 2.13 6.65 -5.49
C SER A 457 3.62 6.96 -5.47
N LYS A 458 4.36 6.31 -6.38
CA LYS A 458 5.80 6.54 -6.60
C LYS A 458 6.10 8.00 -6.97
N PHE A 459 5.22 8.62 -7.76
CA PHE A 459 5.34 10.03 -8.17
C PHE A 459 5.18 10.98 -6.98
N ILE A 460 4.10 10.80 -6.20
CA ILE A 460 3.81 11.66 -5.04
C ILE A 460 4.91 11.50 -4.00
N HIS A 461 5.35 10.27 -3.72
CA HIS A 461 6.43 10.03 -2.77
C HIS A 461 7.74 10.66 -3.26
N GLY A 462 8.11 10.47 -4.53
CA GLY A 462 9.34 11.04 -5.09
C GLY A 462 9.39 12.57 -5.00
N VAL A 463 8.32 13.26 -5.41
CA VAL A 463 8.23 14.73 -5.30
C VAL A 463 8.23 15.18 -3.84
N ALA A 464 7.42 14.55 -2.98
CA ALA A 464 7.31 14.95 -1.57
C ALA A 464 8.61 14.77 -0.79
N THR A 465 9.40 13.74 -1.12
CA THR A 465 10.68 13.46 -0.45
C THR A 465 11.82 14.31 -1.02
N LEU A 466 11.99 14.35 -2.35
CA LEU A 466 13.14 15.01 -3.00
C LEU A 466 12.96 16.52 -3.18
N LEU A 467 11.73 16.99 -3.33
CA LEU A 467 11.38 18.40 -3.46
C LEU A 467 10.62 18.89 -2.23
N ASN A 468 11.02 18.38 -1.05
CA ASN A 468 10.37 18.68 0.22
C ASN A 468 10.31 20.19 0.45
N ASP A 469 11.35 20.95 0.13
CA ASP A 469 11.39 22.40 0.37
C ASP A 469 10.35 23.19 -0.45
N LYS A 470 9.86 22.62 -1.56
CA LYS A 470 8.92 23.27 -2.48
C LYS A 470 7.46 22.87 -2.26
N VAL A 471 7.21 21.75 -1.58
CA VAL A 471 5.85 21.26 -1.32
C VAL A 471 5.32 21.68 0.04
N GLU A 472 4.09 22.19 0.06
CA GLU A 472 3.38 22.58 1.28
C GLU A 472 2.56 21.42 1.87
N SER A 473 2.00 20.58 1.01
CA SER A 473 1.20 19.42 1.38
C SER A 473 1.95 18.13 1.09
N ILE A 474 1.99 17.21 2.06
CA ILE A 474 2.66 15.91 1.97
C ILE A 474 1.66 14.76 2.14
N PRO A 475 1.94 13.55 1.59
CA PRO A 475 1.06 12.41 1.78
C PRO A 475 1.15 11.84 3.21
N PHE A 476 0.07 11.20 3.65
CA PHE A 476 -0.08 10.66 5.01
C PHE A 476 0.98 9.65 5.44
N TRP A 477 1.57 8.91 4.49
CA TRP A 477 2.55 7.85 4.80
C TRP A 477 3.97 8.39 5.00
N LEU A 478 4.25 9.63 4.59
CA LEU A 478 5.61 10.19 4.63
C LEU A 478 6.16 10.34 6.06
N PRO A 479 5.40 10.86 7.04
CA PRO A 479 5.88 10.96 8.43
C PRO A 479 6.17 9.60 9.08
N GLN A 480 5.53 8.53 8.60
CA GLN A 480 5.65 7.17 9.15
C GLN A 480 6.84 6.38 8.57
N MET A 481 7.58 6.94 7.60
CA MET A 481 8.71 6.27 6.95
C MET A 481 9.86 5.85 7.89
N GLY A 482 9.92 6.41 9.12
CA GLY A 482 10.90 6.04 10.14
C GLY A 482 10.49 4.86 11.02
N VAL A 483 9.27 4.36 10.90
CA VAL A 483 8.74 3.23 11.70
C VAL A 483 9.09 1.92 10.99
N ASP A 484 9.58 0.93 11.74
CA ASP A 484 9.84 -0.41 11.18
C ASP A 484 8.52 -1.17 11.04
N ILE A 485 8.24 -1.65 9.82
CA ILE A 485 7.00 -2.34 9.44
C ILE A 485 7.00 -3.84 9.80
N LYS A 486 8.10 -4.35 10.38
CA LYS A 486 8.22 -5.76 10.75
C LYS A 486 7.28 -6.14 11.88
N LYS A 487 6.40 -7.10 11.59
CA LYS A 487 5.46 -7.71 12.53
C LYS A 487 5.99 -9.08 13.00
N PRO A 488 5.65 -9.55 14.21
CA PRO A 488 6.00 -10.90 14.63
C PRO A 488 5.34 -11.92 13.71
N ALA A 489 6.06 -13.02 13.43
CA ALA A 489 5.54 -14.10 12.60
C ALA A 489 4.31 -14.73 13.27
N ILE A 490 3.17 -14.67 12.58
CA ILE A 490 1.96 -15.39 12.96
C ILE A 490 2.09 -16.80 12.39
N LYS A 491 1.80 -17.83 13.18
CA LYS A 491 1.69 -19.20 12.66
C LYS A 491 0.47 -19.23 11.72
N SER A 492 0.71 -19.37 10.43
CA SER A 492 -0.32 -19.46 9.38
C SER A 492 0.10 -20.50 8.35
N ASN A 493 -0.87 -21.07 7.64
CA ASN A 493 -0.67 -22.10 6.61
C ASN A 493 0.15 -21.61 5.39
N ILE A 494 0.42 -20.30 5.31
CA ILE A 494 1.24 -19.68 4.26
C ILE A 494 2.75 -19.93 4.44
N ASN A 495 3.18 -20.32 5.66
CA ASN A 495 4.61 -20.50 5.91
C ASN A 495 5.17 -21.61 5.01
N ILE A 496 6.36 -21.38 4.45
CA ILE A 496 7.06 -22.40 3.66
C ILE A 496 7.57 -23.46 4.64
N THR A 497 6.73 -24.43 4.97
CA THR A 497 7.11 -25.65 5.68
C THR A 497 7.54 -26.70 4.67
N ARG A 498 8.50 -27.55 5.06
CA ARG A 498 8.79 -28.78 4.33
C ARG A 498 7.52 -29.66 4.42
N PRO A 499 7.13 -30.37 3.34
CA PRO A 499 6.18 -31.45 3.49
C PRO A 499 6.76 -32.41 4.54
N GLU A 500 6.04 -32.63 5.63
CA GLU A 500 6.43 -33.68 6.56
C GLU A 500 6.30 -34.99 5.79
N ARG A 501 7.42 -35.71 5.67
CA ARG A 501 7.34 -37.15 5.41
C ARG A 501 6.70 -37.71 6.67
N ASP A 502 5.54 -38.34 6.52
CA ASP A 502 4.91 -39.12 7.58
C ASP A 502 5.91 -40.21 8.01
N ASP A 503 6.72 -39.89 9.02
CA ASP A 503 7.30 -40.91 9.88
C ASP A 503 6.21 -41.16 10.93
N ASP A 504 5.51 -42.29 10.76
CA ASP A 504 4.52 -42.83 11.69
C ASP A 504 5.04 -42.78 13.14
N ASP A 505 4.55 -41.84 13.93
CA ASP A 505 4.51 -41.93 15.39
C ASP A 505 3.13 -41.44 15.85
N ASP A 506 2.25 -42.43 16.05
CA ASP A 506 0.97 -42.33 16.74
C ASP A 506 1.15 -41.66 18.11
N ASP A 507 0.60 -40.47 18.31
CA ASP A 507 0.22 -39.98 19.64
C ASP A 507 -1.18 -39.36 19.57
N ASP A 508 -2.14 -40.22 19.89
CA ASP A 508 -3.56 -40.01 20.11
C ASP A 508 -3.80 -38.98 21.24
N TYR A 509 -4.35 -37.81 20.90
CA TYR A 509 -4.96 -36.89 21.88
C TYR A 509 -6.16 -36.14 21.26
N ASP A 510 -7.35 -36.67 21.59
CA ASP A 510 -8.63 -36.02 21.86
C ASP A 510 -9.02 -34.82 20.97
N ASP A 511 -9.77 -35.18 19.93
CA ASP A 511 -10.69 -34.36 19.14
C ASP A 511 -11.95 -34.08 19.97
N ASP A 512 -12.08 -32.86 20.52
CA ASP A 512 -13.35 -32.27 20.97
C ASP A 512 -13.09 -30.83 21.48
N ASP A 513 -13.10 -29.82 20.59
CA ASP A 513 -13.34 -28.40 20.97
C ASP A 513 -13.68 -27.49 19.76
N ASP A 514 -14.23 -28.03 18.67
CA ASP A 514 -14.51 -27.29 17.42
C ASP A 514 -15.95 -26.74 17.28
N GLU A 515 -16.77 -26.77 18.33
CA GLU A 515 -18.16 -26.25 18.26
C GLU A 515 -18.40 -24.84 18.83
N ASP A 516 -17.45 -24.24 19.56
CA ASP A 516 -17.68 -22.94 20.21
C ASP A 516 -17.19 -21.71 19.42
N ALA A 517 -16.44 -21.89 18.33
CA ALA A 517 -15.99 -20.79 17.47
C ALA A 517 -17.05 -20.36 16.42
N ALA A 518 -17.93 -21.28 16.01
CA ALA A 518 -18.95 -21.01 14.99
C ALA A 518 -20.16 -20.21 15.53
N LEU A 519 -20.43 -20.26 16.84
CA LEU A 519 -21.55 -19.55 17.47
C LEU A 519 -21.28 -18.05 17.70
N VAL A 520 -20.01 -17.64 17.83
CA VAL A 520 -19.64 -16.23 18.02
C VAL A 520 -19.71 -15.44 16.71
N GLU A 521 -19.48 -16.09 15.56
CA GLU A 521 -19.60 -15.44 14.25
C GLU A 521 -21.06 -15.28 13.78
N ALA A 522 -21.96 -16.14 14.28
CA ALA A 522 -23.39 -16.11 13.92
C ALA A 522 -24.22 -15.00 14.60
N MET A 523 -23.70 -14.32 15.63
CA MET A 523 -24.43 -13.26 16.37
C MET A 523 -24.06 -11.82 15.94
N GLY A 524 -23.17 -11.65 14.96
CA GLY A 524 -22.87 -10.35 14.36
C GLY A 524 -23.89 -9.98 13.28
N ALA A 525 -24.75 -9.01 13.54
CA ALA A 525 -25.71 -8.49 12.56
C ALA A 525 -25.03 -8.16 11.21
N THR A 526 -25.64 -8.64 10.13
CA THR A 526 -25.23 -8.48 8.73
C THR A 526 -25.14 -7.01 8.30
N GLY A 527 -23.97 -6.41 8.52
CA GLY A 527 -23.53 -5.20 7.84
C GLY A 527 -22.84 -5.56 6.52
N ASN A 528 -23.11 -4.79 5.46
CA ASN A 528 -22.53 -4.96 4.12
C ASN A 528 -21.03 -5.32 4.15
N SER A 529 -20.69 -6.58 3.89
CA SER A 529 -19.34 -7.14 3.89
C SER A 529 -18.55 -6.91 2.58
N LEU A 530 -19.03 -6.04 1.70
CA LEU A 530 -18.50 -5.89 0.33
C LEU A 530 -17.36 -4.87 0.16
N ASP A 531 -16.89 -4.21 1.22
CA ASP A 531 -15.83 -3.20 1.12
C ASP A 531 -14.66 -3.45 2.09
N ILE A 532 -13.74 -4.33 1.68
CA ILE A 532 -12.43 -4.51 2.35
C ILE A 532 -11.62 -3.19 2.35
N GLU A 533 -11.91 -2.23 1.45
CA GLU A 533 -11.33 -0.88 1.52
C GLU A 533 -11.81 -0.08 2.74
N GLU A 534 -12.96 -0.39 3.35
CA GLU A 534 -13.41 0.21 4.62
C GLU A 534 -12.62 -0.38 5.80
N ARG A 535 -12.25 -1.68 5.74
CA ARG A 535 -11.30 -2.32 6.68
C ARG A 535 -9.88 -1.76 6.52
N ALA A 536 -9.48 -1.38 5.31
CA ALA A 536 -8.21 -0.68 5.03
C ALA A 536 -8.26 0.84 5.33
N GLY A 537 -9.44 1.39 5.60
CA GLY A 537 -9.65 2.74 6.13
C GLY A 537 -9.38 2.85 7.64
N ASN A 538 -9.32 1.71 8.34
CA ASN A 538 -8.78 1.64 9.69
C ASN A 538 -7.25 1.70 9.63
N TYR A 539 -6.72 2.91 9.76
CA TYR A 539 -5.31 3.10 10.09
C TYR A 539 -4.97 2.36 11.38
N GLY A 540 -4.03 1.41 11.30
CA GLY A 540 -3.14 1.07 12.41
C GLY A 540 -3.70 0.30 13.61
N SER A 541 -4.82 -0.44 13.52
CA SER A 541 -5.24 -1.27 14.65
C SER A 541 -4.41 -2.55 14.75
N ILE A 542 -3.34 -2.52 15.55
CA ILE A 542 -2.77 -3.72 16.19
C ILE A 542 -3.71 -4.07 17.34
N GLU A 543 -4.32 -5.26 17.32
CA GLU A 543 -4.93 -5.83 18.54
C GLU A 543 -3.80 -6.16 19.53
N ASN A 544 -3.54 -5.25 20.46
CA ASN A 544 -2.78 -5.58 21.65
C ASN A 544 -3.76 -5.93 22.77
N ARG A 545 -3.79 -7.22 23.14
CA ARG A 545 -4.29 -7.66 24.45
C ARG A 545 -3.31 -7.20 25.53
N ALA A 546 -3.45 -5.97 26.04
CA ALA A 546 -2.89 -5.56 27.33
C ALA A 546 -3.54 -4.27 27.87
N ASP A 547 -3.93 -4.34 29.14
CA ASP A 547 -4.35 -3.28 30.09
C ASP A 547 -5.74 -2.63 29.93
N ALA A 548 -6.69 -3.20 30.68
CA ALA A 548 -8.06 -2.74 30.95
C ALA A 548 -8.16 -1.47 31.82
N SER A 549 -7.39 -0.40 31.51
CA SER A 549 -7.45 0.85 32.30
C SER A 549 -7.64 2.15 31.50
N GLN A 550 -7.81 2.09 30.18
CA GLN A 550 -8.03 3.28 29.33
C GLN A 550 -9.44 3.41 28.72
N GLN A 551 -10.43 2.65 29.21
CA GLN A 551 -11.78 2.60 28.62
C GLN A 551 -12.69 3.83 28.86
N ASP A 552 -12.27 4.83 29.63
CA ASP A 552 -13.18 5.89 30.14
C ASP A 552 -13.11 7.26 29.42
N ASN A 553 -12.33 7.40 28.33
CA ASN A 553 -12.10 8.71 27.68
C ASN A 553 -12.68 8.87 26.27
N GLU A 554 -13.29 7.84 25.69
CA GLU A 554 -13.93 7.95 24.38
C GLU A 554 -15.32 8.59 24.51
N GLY A 555 -15.56 9.71 23.81
CA GLY A 555 -16.86 10.41 23.77
C GLY A 555 -17.04 11.59 24.73
N ARG A 556 -15.98 12.15 25.31
CA ARG A 556 -16.09 13.37 26.16
C ARG A 556 -15.76 14.64 25.38
N SER A 557 -16.67 15.61 25.42
CA SER A 557 -16.44 16.97 24.95
C SER A 557 -15.18 17.59 25.59
N SER A 558 -14.49 18.47 24.87
CA SER A 558 -13.32 19.21 25.39
C SER A 558 -13.61 19.97 26.68
N ASN A 559 -14.87 20.40 26.88
CA ASN A 559 -15.33 21.13 28.06
C ASN A 559 -15.85 20.21 29.19
N ALA A 560 -15.89 18.89 28.99
CA ALA A 560 -16.42 17.93 29.97
C ALA A 560 -15.76 18.05 31.34
N LYS A 561 -14.42 18.24 31.38
CA LYS A 561 -13.66 18.42 32.63
C LYS A 561 -14.02 19.70 33.37
N TYR A 562 -14.35 20.78 32.65
CA TYR A 562 -14.77 22.05 33.25
C TYR A 562 -16.14 21.91 33.93
N TYR A 563 -17.11 21.32 33.24
CA TYR A 563 -18.46 21.13 33.79
C TYR A 563 -18.48 20.13 34.95
N GLN A 564 -17.75 19.01 34.87
CA GLN A 564 -17.62 18.06 35.97
C GLN A 564 -17.01 18.71 37.23
N ARG A 565 -16.00 19.56 37.07
CA ARG A 565 -15.42 20.34 38.18
C ARG A 565 -16.46 21.27 38.80
N ARG A 566 -17.21 22.02 37.99
CA ARG A 566 -18.27 22.94 38.47
C ARG A 566 -19.41 22.20 39.19
N ILE A 567 -19.82 21.01 38.73
CA ILE A 567 -20.82 20.15 39.37
C ILE A 567 -20.36 19.68 40.75
N ASN A 568 -19.08 19.37 40.91
CA ASN A 568 -18.50 18.89 42.17
C ASN A 568 -18.24 20.04 43.16
N THR A 569 -17.96 21.25 42.67
CA THR A 569 -17.70 22.43 43.52
C THR A 569 -18.98 23.20 43.90
N SER A 570 -20.10 23.01 43.19
CA SER A 570 -21.35 23.71 43.48
C SER A 570 -22.08 23.14 44.70
N GLY A 571 -22.24 23.96 45.76
CA GLY A 571 -22.95 23.58 46.99
C GLY A 571 -24.49 23.70 46.91
N ASN A 572 -25.03 24.47 45.97
CA ASN A 572 -26.48 24.65 45.79
C ASN A 572 -27.07 23.63 44.81
N SER A 573 -28.18 22.98 45.19
CA SER A 573 -28.86 21.95 44.38
C SER A 573 -29.29 22.45 42.99
N VAL A 574 -29.81 23.69 42.90
CA VAL A 574 -30.21 24.32 41.63
C VAL A 574 -29.01 24.54 40.71
N MET A 575 -27.88 24.98 41.26
CA MET A 575 -26.70 25.27 40.45
C MET A 575 -26.00 23.99 39.99
N LYS A 576 -26.05 22.95 40.82
CA LYS A 576 -25.61 21.60 40.45
C LYS A 576 -26.45 21.03 39.31
N TRP A 577 -27.76 21.21 39.36
CA TRP A 577 -28.66 20.82 38.27
C TRP A 577 -28.38 21.62 36.99
N TYR A 578 -28.17 22.93 37.08
CA TYR A 578 -27.81 23.79 35.94
C TYR A 578 -26.51 23.32 35.25
N TYR A 579 -25.44 23.11 36.00
CA TYR A 579 -24.18 22.60 35.42
C TYR A 579 -24.30 21.16 34.92
N LYS A 580 -25.16 20.34 35.52
CA LYS A 580 -25.47 18.98 35.02
C LYS A 580 -26.23 19.03 33.69
N ALA A 581 -27.19 19.95 33.55
CA ALA A 581 -27.91 20.18 32.30
C ALA A 581 -26.97 20.71 31.21
N LEU A 582 -26.08 21.66 31.54
CA LEU A 582 -25.05 22.15 30.61
C LEU A 582 -24.05 21.07 30.22
N TYR A 583 -23.64 20.21 31.16
CA TYR A 583 -22.80 19.05 30.86
C TYR A 583 -23.48 18.09 29.89
N GLN A 584 -24.76 17.79 30.11
CA GLN A 584 -25.54 16.92 29.21
C GLN A 584 -25.71 17.55 27.82
N LEU A 585 -25.97 18.86 27.76
CA LEU A 585 -26.07 19.60 26.49
C LEU A 585 -24.73 19.63 25.75
N ASP A 586 -23.64 19.91 26.44
CA ASP A 586 -22.28 19.93 25.86
C ASP A 586 -21.84 18.52 25.43
N HIS A 587 -22.21 17.49 26.19
CA HIS A 587 -21.97 16.10 25.79
C HIS A 587 -22.80 15.69 24.58
N TYR A 588 -24.06 16.12 24.47
CA TYR A 588 -24.89 15.87 23.29
C TYR A 588 -24.37 16.61 22.04
N LEU A 589 -23.92 17.86 22.18
CA LEU A 589 -23.43 18.66 21.06
C LEU A 589 -22.01 18.28 20.63
N ASN A 590 -21.13 18.00 21.59
CA ASN A 590 -19.68 17.90 21.38
C ASN A 590 -19.06 16.57 21.87
N GLY A 591 -19.81 15.70 22.56
CA GLY A 591 -19.32 14.47 23.19
C GLY A 591 -19.71 13.19 22.46
N ASP A 592 -20.96 13.04 22.02
CA ASP A 592 -21.41 11.88 21.24
C ASP A 592 -20.86 11.95 19.81
N GLN A 593 -19.60 11.60 19.65
CA GLN A 593 -19.09 11.13 18.37
C GLN A 593 -19.44 9.65 18.28
N ILE A 594 -20.46 9.29 17.50
CA ILE A 594 -20.65 7.90 17.07
C ILE A 594 -19.47 7.57 16.17
N SER A 595 -18.37 7.16 16.78
CA SER A 595 -17.26 6.61 16.03
C SER A 595 -17.80 5.34 15.36
N LYS A 596 -17.82 5.31 14.02
CA LYS A 596 -18.03 4.07 13.24
C LYS A 596 -16.89 3.06 13.44
N VAL A 597 -16.01 3.34 14.38
CA VAL A 597 -14.75 2.68 14.59
C VAL A 597 -15.05 1.56 15.58
N PRO A 598 -14.73 0.29 15.23
CA PRO A 598 -14.99 -0.85 16.10
C PRO A 598 -14.36 -0.63 17.48
N LYS A 599 -15.08 -0.97 18.56
CA LYS A 599 -14.54 -0.87 19.93
C LYS A 599 -13.21 -1.63 20.02
N GLY A 600 -12.14 -0.97 20.49
CA GLY A 600 -10.78 -1.54 20.56
C GLY A 600 -9.81 -1.04 19.48
N THR A 601 -10.23 -0.13 18.61
CA THR A 601 -9.34 0.51 17.63
C THR A 601 -8.43 1.53 18.29
N VAL A 602 -7.15 1.18 18.40
CA VAL A 602 -6.11 2.11 18.83
C VAL A 602 -5.76 3.01 17.65
N PHE A 603 -6.16 4.28 17.71
CA PHE A 603 -5.67 5.29 16.78
C PHE A 603 -4.23 5.64 17.14
N ASP A 604 -3.32 5.47 16.17
CA ASP A 604 -1.97 6.01 16.29
C ASP A 604 -2.03 7.54 16.23
N SER A 605 -2.22 8.14 17.41
CA SER A 605 -2.56 9.56 17.60
C SER A 605 -1.36 10.51 17.48
N GLN A 606 -0.21 10.03 17.01
CA GLN A 606 1.06 10.77 17.02
C GLN A 606 1.58 11.19 15.64
N VAL A 607 0.77 11.13 14.58
CA VAL A 607 1.21 11.62 13.26
C VAL A 607 1.12 13.14 13.20
N VAL A 608 2.18 13.83 13.64
CA VAL A 608 2.30 15.29 13.56
C VAL A 608 2.99 15.67 12.26
N ALA A 609 2.40 16.60 11.50
CA ALA A 609 3.04 17.14 10.31
C ALA A 609 4.31 17.92 10.70
N PRO A 610 5.39 17.85 9.90
CA PRO A 610 6.56 18.72 10.12
C PRO A 610 6.16 20.20 10.15
N PRO A 611 6.87 21.06 10.89
CA PRO A 611 6.49 22.46 11.05
C PRO A 611 6.35 23.16 9.70
N GLY A 612 5.21 23.82 9.48
CA GLY A 612 4.90 24.52 8.23
C GLY A 612 4.32 23.65 7.10
N LYS A 613 4.16 22.33 7.30
CA LYS A 613 3.58 21.41 6.31
C LYS A 613 2.20 20.91 6.70
N THR A 614 1.40 20.57 5.70
CA THR A 614 0.07 19.98 5.88
C THR A 614 0.05 18.53 5.39
N ILE A 615 -0.62 17.64 6.12
CA ILE A 615 -0.81 16.25 5.67
C ILE A 615 -2.10 16.18 4.85
N CYS A 616 -1.99 15.76 3.59
CA CYS A 616 -3.14 15.52 2.74
C CYS A 616 -3.57 14.05 2.87
N VAL A 617 -4.69 13.82 3.56
CA VAL A 617 -5.39 12.53 3.58
C VAL A 617 -6.52 12.59 2.56
N PRO A 618 -6.48 11.81 1.47
CA PRO A 618 -7.55 11.82 0.49
C PRO A 618 -8.82 11.22 1.09
N VAL A 619 -9.86 12.03 1.25
CA VAL A 619 -11.18 11.58 1.70
C VAL A 619 -11.95 10.99 0.51
N ARG A 620 -12.37 9.74 0.61
CA ARG A 620 -13.27 9.11 -0.37
C ARG A 620 -14.69 9.61 -0.11
N VAL A 621 -15.30 10.21 -1.13
CA VAL A 621 -16.70 10.63 -1.08
C VAL A 621 -17.51 9.66 -1.92
N GLU A 622 -18.33 8.86 -1.26
CA GLU A 622 -19.23 7.95 -1.97
C GLU A 622 -20.42 8.69 -2.59
N PRO A 623 -20.96 8.20 -3.73
CA PRO A 623 -22.17 8.77 -4.33
C PRO A 623 -23.34 8.83 -3.35
N LYS A 624 -23.45 7.84 -2.45
CA LYS A 624 -24.49 7.78 -1.41
C LYS A 624 -24.50 9.01 -0.51
N VAL A 625 -23.36 9.69 -0.31
CA VAL A 625 -23.25 10.89 0.53
C VAL A 625 -23.96 12.08 -0.12
N TYR A 626 -23.86 12.21 -1.45
CA TYR A 626 -24.59 13.23 -2.20
C TYR A 626 -26.10 12.99 -2.13
N PHE A 627 -26.55 11.75 -2.37
CA PHE A 627 -27.97 11.39 -2.26
C PHE A 627 -28.49 11.51 -0.84
N ALA A 628 -27.69 11.19 0.17
CA ALA A 628 -28.06 11.40 1.57
C ALA A 628 -28.24 12.90 1.88
N THR A 629 -27.36 13.75 1.36
CA THR A 629 -27.46 15.21 1.51
C THR A 629 -28.73 15.74 0.86
N GLU A 630 -29.03 15.31 -0.36
CA GLU A 630 -30.27 15.67 -1.05
C GLU A 630 -31.51 15.17 -0.31
N ARG A 631 -31.51 13.91 0.15
CA ARG A 631 -32.62 13.35 0.94
C ARG A 631 -32.85 14.13 2.24
N THR A 632 -31.79 14.52 2.94
CA THR A 632 -31.93 15.34 4.16
C THR A 632 -32.52 16.71 3.85
N PHE A 633 -32.10 17.36 2.74
CA PHE A 633 -32.67 18.63 2.31
C PHE A 633 -34.17 18.51 1.99
N LEU A 634 -34.57 17.47 1.24
CA LEU A 634 -35.97 17.21 0.93
C LEU A 634 -36.81 16.91 2.18
N SER A 635 -36.23 16.20 3.16
CA SER A 635 -36.89 15.95 4.45
C SER A 635 -37.12 17.24 5.24
N TRP A 636 -36.11 18.12 5.32
CA TRP A 636 -36.25 19.44 5.95
C TRP A 636 -37.30 20.31 5.26
N LEU A 637 -37.33 20.30 3.93
CA LEU A 637 -38.32 21.02 3.15
C LEU A 637 -39.74 20.47 3.42
N SER A 638 -39.89 19.14 3.52
CA SER A 638 -41.16 18.51 3.87
C SER A 638 -41.66 18.95 5.25
N ILE A 639 -40.78 19.04 6.26
CA ILE A 639 -41.15 19.53 7.60
C ILE A 639 -41.61 20.98 7.52
N ALA A 640 -40.88 21.84 6.80
CA ALA A 640 -41.27 23.24 6.61
C ALA A 640 -42.62 23.39 5.89
N LEU A 641 -42.90 22.55 4.88
CA LEU A 641 -44.19 22.54 4.20
C LEU A 641 -45.33 22.11 5.11
N ILE A 642 -45.13 21.11 5.97
CA ILE A 642 -46.13 20.71 6.98
C ILE A 642 -46.39 21.85 7.96
N LEU A 643 -45.34 22.49 8.48
CA LEU A 643 -45.47 23.64 9.40
C LEU A 643 -46.18 24.83 8.73
N GLY A 644 -45.85 25.12 7.46
CA GLY A 644 -46.52 26.14 6.66
C GLY A 644 -47.99 25.81 6.38
N GLY A 645 -48.29 24.54 6.13
CA GLY A 645 -49.66 24.03 5.99
C GLY A 645 -50.47 24.20 7.28
N VAL A 646 -49.89 23.86 8.43
CA VAL A 646 -50.51 24.08 9.76
C VAL A 646 -50.72 25.57 10.03
N ALA A 647 -49.76 26.42 9.69
CA ALA A 647 -49.94 27.87 9.82
C ALA A 647 -51.13 28.36 8.95
N THR A 648 -51.21 27.89 7.70
CA THR A 648 -52.28 28.28 6.76
C THR A 648 -53.66 27.81 7.22
N THR A 649 -53.76 26.59 7.76
CA THR A 649 -55.03 26.05 8.28
C THR A 649 -55.49 26.80 9.52
N LEU A 650 -54.58 27.17 10.41
CA LEU A 650 -54.86 28.00 11.60
C LEU A 650 -55.31 29.41 11.24
N VAL A 651 -54.78 30.01 10.17
CA VAL A 651 -55.27 31.32 9.67
C VAL A 651 -56.69 31.20 9.10
N THR A 652 -56.97 30.12 8.37
CA THR A 652 -58.21 29.97 7.59
C THR A 652 -59.40 29.55 8.46
N TYR A 653 -59.17 28.65 9.43
CA TYR A 653 -60.23 28.01 10.22
C TYR A 653 -60.11 28.28 11.73
N GLY A 654 -59.12 29.05 12.17
CA GLY A 654 -58.84 29.30 13.58
C GLY A 654 -59.66 30.44 14.23
N SER A 655 -59.72 30.43 15.56
CA SER A 655 -60.17 31.56 16.38
C SER A 655 -59.17 32.75 16.32
N ARG A 656 -59.60 33.93 16.80
CA ARG A 656 -58.73 35.13 16.85
C ARG A 656 -57.39 34.89 17.58
N THR A 657 -57.38 34.06 18.63
CA THR A 657 -56.14 33.71 19.36
C THR A 657 -55.24 32.79 18.52
N THR A 658 -55.80 31.77 17.87
CA THR A 658 -55.04 30.85 17.01
C THR A 658 -54.51 31.51 15.73
N MET A 659 -55.17 32.57 15.25
CA MET A 659 -54.67 33.38 14.13
C MET A 659 -53.36 34.09 14.49
N ILE A 660 -53.20 34.58 15.73
CA ILE A 660 -51.94 35.17 16.19
C ILE A 660 -50.86 34.08 16.29
N VAL A 661 -51.21 32.90 16.82
CA VAL A 661 -50.32 31.74 16.96
C VAL A 661 -49.81 31.23 15.60
N SER A 662 -50.64 31.32 14.55
CA SER A 662 -50.26 30.93 13.19
C SER A 662 -49.02 31.69 12.67
N THR A 663 -48.81 32.92 13.14
CA THR A 663 -47.62 33.74 12.83
C THR A 663 -46.34 33.06 13.37
N GLY A 664 -46.41 32.45 14.55
CA GLY A 664 -45.29 31.70 15.14
C GLY A 664 -44.95 30.44 14.34
N PHE A 665 -45.97 29.67 13.90
CA PHE A 665 -45.77 28.52 13.01
C PHE A 665 -45.21 28.93 11.64
N PHE A 666 -45.65 30.06 11.09
CA PHE A 666 -45.13 30.60 9.82
C PHE A 666 -43.66 31.02 9.93
N ILE A 667 -43.28 31.74 11.00
CA ILE A 667 -41.89 32.12 11.27
C ILE A 667 -41.02 30.87 11.46
N THR A 668 -41.53 29.87 12.18
CA THR A 668 -40.83 28.59 12.37
C THR A 668 -40.62 27.87 11.04
N ALA A 669 -41.63 27.85 10.15
CA ALA A 669 -41.51 27.28 8.81
C ALA A 669 -40.46 28.02 7.97
N LEU A 670 -40.44 29.35 8.00
CA LEU A 670 -39.45 30.17 7.28
C LEU A 670 -38.03 29.92 7.81
N ALA A 671 -37.84 29.92 9.13
CA ALA A 671 -36.56 29.61 9.75
C ALA A 671 -36.07 28.20 9.37
N THR A 672 -36.99 27.23 9.32
CA THR A 672 -36.69 25.86 8.88
C THR A 672 -36.20 25.82 7.42
N ILE A 673 -36.82 26.57 6.51
CA ILE A 673 -36.38 26.66 5.10
C ILE A 673 -34.99 27.28 5.00
N ILE A 674 -34.75 28.38 5.70
CA ILE A 674 -33.44 29.06 5.71
C ILE A 674 -32.35 28.12 6.24
N HIS A 675 -32.62 27.44 7.36
CA HIS A 675 -31.70 26.45 7.93
C HIS A 675 -31.42 25.30 6.96
N ALA A 676 -32.45 24.78 6.27
CA ALA A 676 -32.31 23.72 5.28
C ALA A 676 -31.39 24.14 4.11
N ILE A 677 -31.55 25.37 3.60
CA ILE A 677 -30.72 25.92 2.51
C ILE A 677 -29.27 26.11 2.97
N ILE A 678 -29.06 26.72 4.15
CA ILE A 678 -27.72 26.95 4.70
C ILE A 678 -27.01 25.61 4.93
N THR A 679 -27.70 24.64 5.53
CA THR A 679 -27.16 23.31 5.80
C THR A 679 -26.83 22.60 4.50
N TYR A 680 -27.73 22.61 3.50
CA TYR A 680 -27.48 22.00 2.20
C TYR A 680 -26.27 22.63 1.49
N ALA A 681 -26.21 23.96 1.41
CA ALA A 681 -25.11 24.67 0.75
C ALA A 681 -23.76 24.38 1.45
N THR A 682 -23.74 24.44 2.78
CA THR A 682 -22.53 24.17 3.59
C THR A 682 -22.09 22.72 3.41
N ARG A 683 -23.02 21.75 3.44
CA ARG A 683 -22.71 20.34 3.19
C ARG A 683 -22.17 20.12 1.78
N VAL A 684 -22.81 20.66 0.74
CA VAL A 684 -22.34 20.51 -0.65
C VAL A 684 -20.94 21.09 -0.83
N VAL A 685 -20.64 22.25 -0.25
CA VAL A 685 -19.31 22.85 -0.30
C VAL A 685 -18.28 21.98 0.44
N ASN A 686 -18.60 21.51 1.64
CA ASN A 686 -17.69 20.66 2.42
C ASN A 686 -17.44 19.30 1.75
N ILE A 687 -18.47 18.70 1.15
CA ILE A 687 -18.36 17.45 0.38
C ILE A 687 -17.46 17.67 -0.86
N ARG A 688 -17.68 18.75 -1.61
CA ARG A 688 -16.85 19.08 -2.79
C ARG A 688 -15.41 19.36 -2.44
N LEU A 689 -15.17 20.06 -1.33
CA LEU A 689 -13.84 20.34 -0.80
C LEU A 689 -13.23 19.16 -0.04
N LYS A 690 -13.93 18.02 0.03
CA LYS A 690 -13.48 16.78 0.70
C LYS A 690 -13.00 17.03 2.14
N ARG A 691 -13.65 17.95 2.84
CA ARG A 691 -13.31 18.25 4.23
C ARG A 691 -13.88 17.15 5.14
N ALA A 692 -13.05 16.63 6.04
CA ALA A 692 -13.48 15.75 7.11
C ALA A 692 -14.21 16.59 8.17
N VAL A 693 -15.50 16.80 7.97
CA VAL A 693 -16.39 17.54 8.87
C VAL A 693 -17.52 16.61 9.26
N ASP A 694 -17.97 16.71 10.51
CA ASP A 694 -19.17 16.03 10.96
C ASP A 694 -20.38 16.58 10.17
N TYR A 695 -21.01 15.71 9.39
CA TYR A 695 -22.16 16.09 8.58
C TYR A 695 -23.47 16.05 9.35
N GLU A 696 -23.48 15.64 10.63
CA GLU A 696 -24.70 15.59 11.44
C GLU A 696 -25.27 16.98 11.73
N ASP A 697 -26.60 17.11 11.70
CA ASP A 697 -27.29 18.35 12.06
C ASP A 697 -27.71 18.32 13.53
N LYS A 698 -26.81 18.80 14.39
CA LYS A 698 -27.02 18.81 15.86
C LYS A 698 -27.86 19.99 16.35
N LEU A 699 -28.07 21.01 15.51
CA LEU A 699 -28.73 22.26 15.88
C LEU A 699 -30.16 22.39 15.33
N GLY A 700 -30.44 21.79 14.16
CA GLY A 700 -31.75 21.89 13.52
C GLY A 700 -32.91 21.35 14.37
N PRO A 701 -32.89 20.07 14.80
CA PRO A 701 -33.97 19.49 15.59
C PRO A 701 -34.29 20.24 16.89
N PRO A 702 -33.31 20.60 17.75
CA PRO A 702 -33.61 21.36 18.96
C PRO A 702 -34.11 22.78 18.66
N MET A 703 -33.68 23.40 17.56
CA MET A 703 -34.21 24.70 17.13
C MET A 703 -35.71 24.62 16.84
N ILE A 704 -36.16 23.64 16.04
CA ILE A 704 -37.59 23.44 15.75
C ILE A 704 -38.38 23.19 17.04
N CYS A 705 -37.91 22.25 17.88
CA CYS A 705 -38.61 21.92 19.13
C CYS A 705 -38.78 23.15 20.04
N THR A 706 -37.75 24.00 20.11
CA THR A 706 -37.78 25.23 20.90
C THR A 706 -38.79 26.24 20.33
N PHE A 707 -38.78 26.47 19.02
CA PHE A 707 -39.73 27.39 18.39
C PHE A 707 -41.19 26.89 18.45
N LEU A 708 -41.40 25.58 18.34
CA LEU A 708 -42.71 24.97 18.53
C LEU A 708 -43.18 25.12 19.99
N MET A 709 -42.32 24.84 20.97
CA MET A 709 -42.67 25.07 22.38
C MET A 709 -43.01 26.53 22.64
N LEU A 710 -42.21 27.48 22.15
CA LEU A 710 -42.50 28.91 22.31
C LEU A 710 -43.84 29.30 21.67
N SER A 711 -44.14 28.78 20.48
CA SER A 711 -45.41 29.04 19.78
C SER A 711 -46.61 28.47 20.55
N ILE A 712 -46.46 27.30 21.18
CA ILE A 712 -47.50 26.66 22.00
C ILE A 712 -47.67 27.39 23.33
N PHE A 713 -46.58 27.73 24.04
CA PHE A 713 -46.66 28.51 25.28
C PHE A 713 -47.29 29.87 25.05
N PHE A 714 -46.97 30.52 23.93
CA PHE A 714 -47.59 31.77 23.54
C PHE A 714 -49.09 31.59 23.27
N SER A 715 -49.50 30.49 22.65
CA SER A 715 -50.93 30.14 22.48
C SER A 715 -51.66 30.01 23.82
N PHE A 716 -51.07 29.28 24.78
CA PHE A 716 -51.63 29.14 26.12
C PHE A 716 -51.73 30.48 26.85
N PHE A 717 -50.69 31.31 26.77
CA PHE A 717 -50.71 32.65 27.36
C PHE A 717 -51.81 33.53 26.75
N CYS A 718 -51.92 33.55 25.42
CA CYS A 718 -52.95 34.32 24.74
C CYS A 718 -54.36 33.86 25.13
N ASN A 719 -54.62 32.56 25.23
CA ASN A 719 -55.93 32.04 25.67
C ASN A 719 -56.24 32.24 27.17
N LEU A 720 -55.24 32.61 27.98
CA LEU A 720 -55.40 32.84 29.42
C LEU A 720 -55.60 34.33 29.74
N VAL A 721 -55.09 35.20 28.87
CA VAL A 721 -55.17 36.67 29.00
C VAL A 721 -56.31 37.27 28.17
N TRP A 722 -56.68 36.65 27.05
CA TRP A 722 -57.81 37.01 26.17
C TRP A 722 -58.83 35.88 26.14
#